data_AF-A0A6G6K1Q3-F1
#
_entry.id   AF-A0A6G6K1Q3-F1
#
_cell.length_a   1.000
_cell.length_b   1.000
_cell.length_c   1.000
_cell.angle_alpha   90.00
_cell.angle_beta   90.00
_cell.angle_gamma   90.00
#
_symmetry.space_group_name_H-M   'P 1'
#
loop_
_entity.id
_entity.type
_entity.pdbx_description
1 polymer ?
#
loop_
_entity_poly.entity_id
_entity_poly.type
_entity_poly.pdbx_seq_one_letter_code
_entity_poly.pdbx_strand_id
1 'polypeptide(L)'
;MKHFRILPFALALAATPLLAQTDAGNNDTANDAQNDSKENPKAADYKPIAKWTFDAKEAGKWKGKEQLEDGPLPPTFPAFHADNKAAYFGGTNTAIVVKESDLPDTNVRFGMGDAITLEAWVNVEEIRNGSYCYLIGKGRNKSKDFTPENQNYALRLKGEGGEARPTFLFRSLPDKPGEKEGYHRWVTTEGFTPGSGWHHVAVTYTFGKGSSIRGFIDGKEVKGTWDLDGKSDRAPVQDGDDIMIGTGYGGGEGNTLRGWLDEIAIYRKAVPETLLAQRYQFIPPPPVVNPDTLPKGLVRVEICESGVPAKNAWPTVPPKADESYDIAAFGISDIPQKYVDTGVRGDRANPLVLRAAAKVTLPEGKHRLLLRGRSASQLYIDGKLVMKLAFAKPDSGGHGYVAEQATYLDLGPDFRFAPPGTQESVIEFEFKGGEHVVMLEQMVGGVLGAKNRRRPETGEMVVAWSKQGTETWELLTPGKEPLAYNDQAWAAYEAKQDLKLAEVNSEARAALRRGQAGYWVKRHEAATKWLADTPEVKVPEATEGYPTQNAIDNFISQKIKRVTAQNTAAQSGTVDYFRDIQPILETKCYDCHQGTKTKGDLRLDDVVAAMRGGESDGAGITPKHPEKSSIIARVSTDDEELIMPPKGKPLTKEQIELLNRWIKEGANWPEVKVAHANLTPLTDDLSFLRRATLDTVGVAPSLAEIEAFTKDTSKDKRAKAIERLLADPRWADNWVGYWQDVLAENPNILNPTLNNTGPFRWWIYESMLDDKPMDLFVTELVRMRGSVRFGGPAGFGVASQNDVPMAAKGTIVTTAFLGVETKCARCHDSPAHESTQQDLFEIAAMLATQPLDVPATSSVPMDKLHAGGRKPLIQVTLQPGTKVQPKWPFPEFCAEDVADKLAQDAKDDRDRLASLITAPQNERFAQVIANRLWARLMGRGIVEPVADWEKGKPTHPELLKYLGREFVRSGYSLKKLAALIMNSHAYQRATDSTLKAPSPLFTSPAPRRLNAEQIVDSLFAATGKPFHTEEVSLDIDGRRDLNNSISMGNPRRSWMLASTSNERDRPSLSLPRIQAMCDVLTAFGWRGARQDPSSVRETDPNALQPAIISNGTVGIWLTRLSDDHGVTQLALQDQPVDKLIDTLFLKLLTRKPTAEERENYTSYLSEGYASRVKTEAPAKVAEISRKPAKYVSWSNHLDPEATTVRMQQEVDSRKGDPPTDKLDATWRGKLEDVLWAMLNAPEWVYAP
;
A
#
# COMPACT_ATOMS: atom_id res chain seq x y z
N MET A 1 10.84 -47.59 21.49
CA MET A 1 9.97 -48.63 20.91
C MET A 1 8.85 -47.91 20.16
N LYS A 2 8.52 -48.08 18.88
CA LYS A 2 9.01 -48.85 17.71
C LYS A 2 8.82 -47.94 16.46
N HIS A 3 9.56 -48.24 15.40
CA HIS A 3 9.95 -47.44 14.23
C HIS A 3 8.77 -46.91 13.36
N PHE A 4 8.91 -45.79 12.63
CA PHE A 4 9.54 -45.74 11.30
C PHE A 4 10.27 -44.42 10.98
N ARG A 5 11.42 -44.56 10.32
CA ARG A 5 12.28 -43.51 9.74
C ARG A 5 11.72 -43.01 8.41
N ILE A 6 11.82 -41.71 8.13
CA ILE A 6 11.81 -41.16 6.78
C ILE A 6 13.05 -40.28 6.62
N LEU A 7 13.89 -40.61 5.64
CA LEU A 7 15.00 -39.80 5.11
C LEU A 7 14.73 -39.60 3.60
N PRO A 8 15.28 -38.52 3.00
CA PRO A 8 14.82 -37.95 1.75
C PRO A 8 15.55 -38.54 0.53
N PHE A 9 14.91 -38.52 -0.64
CA PHE A 9 15.57 -38.75 -1.92
C PHE A 9 15.20 -37.66 -2.92
N ALA A 10 16.22 -36.98 -3.42
CA ALA A 10 16.17 -36.26 -4.68
C ALA A 10 16.38 -37.27 -5.82
N LEU A 11 15.59 -37.16 -6.89
CA LEU A 11 16.02 -37.61 -8.22
C LEU A 11 15.23 -36.85 -9.29
N ALA A 12 15.95 -36.27 -10.24
CA ALA A 12 15.43 -35.76 -11.49
C ALA A 12 14.96 -36.94 -12.37
N LEU A 13 13.84 -36.78 -13.07
CA LEU A 13 13.50 -37.61 -14.24
C LEU A 13 12.51 -36.87 -15.14
N ALA A 14 12.87 -36.83 -16.41
CA ALA A 14 12.08 -36.34 -17.53
C ALA A 14 10.80 -37.18 -17.73
N ALA A 15 9.71 -36.53 -18.13
CA ALA A 15 8.47 -37.19 -18.52
C ALA A 15 8.14 -36.88 -19.99
N THR A 16 8.33 -37.89 -20.82
CA THR A 16 7.68 -38.08 -22.14
C THR A 16 6.16 -38.27 -21.97
N PRO A 17 5.31 -37.74 -22.87
CA PRO A 17 3.89 -38.00 -22.82
C PRO A 17 3.55 -39.36 -23.47
N LEU A 18 2.80 -40.18 -22.73
CA LEU A 18 2.16 -41.41 -23.20
C LEU A 18 1.01 -41.06 -24.17
N LEU A 19 1.08 -41.60 -25.39
CA LEU A 19 -0.06 -41.73 -26.30
C LEU A 19 -0.85 -42.99 -25.94
N ALA A 20 -2.13 -42.83 -25.63
CA ALA A 20 -3.06 -43.94 -25.49
C ALA A 20 -3.46 -44.45 -26.88
N GLN A 21 -3.03 -45.67 -27.21
CA GLN A 21 -3.59 -46.47 -28.30
C GLN A 21 -4.95 -47.00 -27.86
N THR A 22 -5.99 -46.74 -28.65
CA THR A 22 -7.21 -47.55 -28.67
C THR A 22 -7.24 -48.36 -29.95
N ASP A 23 -7.28 -49.68 -29.75
CA ASP A 23 -7.37 -50.73 -30.76
C ASP A 23 -8.52 -50.51 -31.76
N ALA A 24 -8.20 -50.66 -33.05
CA ALA A 24 -9.15 -51.09 -34.06
C ALA A 24 -8.51 -52.24 -34.83
N GLY A 25 -9.11 -53.42 -34.67
CA GLY A 25 -8.63 -54.70 -35.17
C GLY A 25 -8.64 -54.83 -36.68
N ASN A 26 -7.68 -55.63 -37.13
CA ASN A 26 -7.46 -56.10 -38.48
C ASN A 26 -8.61 -56.98 -38.99
N ASN A 27 -9.08 -56.78 -40.22
CA ASN A 27 -9.70 -57.82 -41.03
C ASN A 27 -9.48 -57.53 -42.52
N ASP A 28 -8.51 -58.27 -43.08
CA ASP A 28 -8.33 -58.49 -44.51
C ASP A 28 -9.56 -59.23 -45.09
N THR A 29 -10.19 -58.65 -46.11
CA THR A 29 -10.63 -59.39 -47.31
C THR A 29 -10.89 -58.42 -48.46
N ALA A 30 -10.05 -58.54 -49.50
CA ALA A 30 -10.27 -58.32 -50.93
C ALA A 30 -11.42 -57.40 -51.39
N ASN A 31 -11.04 -56.31 -52.07
CA ASN A 31 -11.53 -56.10 -53.43
C ASN A 31 -10.50 -55.30 -54.25
N ASP A 32 -9.89 -56.00 -55.21
CA ASP A 32 -9.18 -55.42 -56.35
C ASP A 32 -10.12 -54.47 -57.11
N ALA A 33 -9.74 -53.19 -57.20
CA ALA A 33 -9.99 -52.36 -58.38
C ALA A 33 -9.13 -51.08 -58.34
N GLN A 34 -8.19 -51.02 -59.28
CA GLN A 34 -7.56 -49.83 -59.87
C GLN A 34 -6.65 -48.96 -58.99
N ASN A 35 -5.39 -49.38 -58.98
CA ASN A 35 -4.22 -48.51 -58.93
C ASN A 35 -4.23 -47.56 -60.15
N ASP A 36 -4.36 -46.26 -59.91
CA ASP A 36 -3.80 -45.23 -60.77
C ASP A 36 -2.98 -44.29 -59.88
N SER A 37 -1.69 -44.26 -60.14
CA SER A 37 -0.65 -43.54 -59.41
C SER A 37 -0.92 -42.04 -59.26
N LYS A 38 -0.92 -41.53 -58.03
CA LYS A 38 -0.57 -40.13 -57.74
C LYS A 38 0.43 -40.10 -56.60
N GLU A 39 1.69 -39.86 -56.92
CA GLU A 39 2.70 -39.46 -55.94
C GLU A 39 2.19 -38.23 -55.16
N ASN A 40 2.32 -38.24 -53.83
CA ASN A 40 2.10 -37.03 -53.04
C ASN A 40 3.13 -35.98 -53.48
N PRO A 41 2.72 -34.76 -53.88
CA PRO A 41 3.65 -33.74 -54.36
C PRO A 41 4.66 -33.39 -53.26
N LYS A 42 5.96 -33.49 -53.55
CA LYS A 42 7.02 -33.16 -52.59
C LYS A 42 7.15 -31.64 -52.50
N ALA A 43 7.17 -31.08 -51.29
CA ALA A 43 7.31 -29.63 -51.08
C ALA A 43 8.57 -29.04 -51.77
N ALA A 44 9.63 -29.83 -51.91
CA ALA A 44 10.86 -29.45 -52.60
C ALA A 44 10.67 -29.12 -54.10
N ASP A 45 9.61 -29.62 -54.73
CA ASP A 45 9.31 -29.41 -56.16
C ASP A 45 8.60 -28.08 -56.42
N TYR A 46 8.19 -27.38 -55.35
CA TYR A 46 7.46 -26.12 -55.37
C TYR A 46 8.21 -25.05 -54.57
N LYS A 47 9.37 -24.63 -55.10
CA LYS A 47 10.14 -23.51 -54.52
C LYS A 47 9.57 -22.17 -55.00
N PRO A 48 9.39 -21.19 -54.10
CA PRO A 48 8.98 -19.85 -54.49
C PRO A 48 10.09 -19.20 -55.33
N ILE A 49 9.69 -18.39 -56.30
CA ILE A 49 10.59 -17.62 -57.14
C ILE A 49 10.95 -16.28 -56.45
N ALA A 50 10.12 -15.82 -55.51
CA ALA A 50 10.41 -14.73 -54.60
C ALA A 50 9.68 -14.97 -53.27
N LYS A 51 10.33 -14.64 -52.14
CA LYS A 51 9.79 -14.86 -50.78
C LYS A 51 10.25 -13.75 -49.82
N TRP A 52 9.38 -13.37 -48.89
CA TRP A 52 9.64 -12.43 -47.79
C TRP A 52 9.15 -13.00 -46.46
N THR A 53 10.06 -13.17 -45.50
CA THR A 53 9.86 -13.73 -44.15
C THR A 53 10.24 -12.76 -43.03
N PHE A 54 10.87 -11.62 -43.37
CA PHE A 54 11.15 -10.48 -42.47
C PHE A 54 12.02 -10.77 -41.23
N ASP A 55 12.51 -11.99 -41.08
CA ASP A 55 13.53 -12.42 -40.13
C ASP A 55 14.96 -12.30 -40.71
N ALA A 56 15.06 -12.06 -42.02
CA ALA A 56 16.31 -11.84 -42.75
C ALA A 56 16.23 -10.64 -43.70
N LYS A 57 17.38 -10.22 -44.23
CA LYS A 57 17.45 -9.13 -45.21
C LYS A 57 17.06 -9.63 -46.61
N GLU A 58 15.94 -9.14 -47.12
CA GLU A 58 15.37 -9.54 -48.41
C GLU A 58 15.42 -8.41 -49.46
N ALA A 59 15.05 -8.74 -50.70
CA ALA A 59 14.94 -7.77 -51.78
C ALA A 59 13.76 -6.81 -51.54
N GLY A 60 14.01 -5.51 -51.71
CA GLY A 60 13.00 -4.46 -51.53
C GLY A 60 13.50 -3.28 -50.70
N LYS A 61 12.83 -2.15 -50.84
CA LYS A 61 13.09 -0.94 -50.05
C LYS A 61 11.81 -0.46 -49.38
N TRP A 62 11.89 -0.22 -48.08
CA TRP A 62 10.83 0.41 -47.32
C TRP A 62 10.58 1.84 -47.83
N LYS A 63 9.32 2.12 -48.12
CA LYS A 63 8.77 3.47 -48.23
C LYS A 63 8.14 3.78 -46.87
N GLY A 64 8.69 4.77 -46.16
CA GLY A 64 8.32 5.06 -44.77
C GLY A 64 9.28 4.42 -43.76
N LYS A 65 8.88 4.39 -42.48
CA LYS A 65 9.67 3.79 -41.40
C LYS A 65 9.46 2.27 -41.39
N GLU A 66 10.55 1.52 -41.39
CA GLU A 66 10.54 0.07 -41.16
C GLU A 66 9.94 -0.26 -39.78
N GLN A 67 9.00 -1.20 -39.77
CA GLN A 67 8.30 -1.65 -38.56
C GLN A 67 8.18 -3.17 -38.58
N LEU A 68 8.99 -3.81 -37.75
CA LEU A 68 8.98 -5.26 -37.56
C LEU A 68 8.48 -5.57 -36.16
N GLU A 69 7.52 -6.48 -36.06
CA GLU A 69 6.94 -6.98 -34.81
C GLU A 69 6.95 -8.51 -34.79
N ASP A 70 6.49 -9.12 -33.70
CA ASP A 70 6.40 -10.58 -33.59
C ASP A 70 5.38 -11.14 -34.59
N GLY A 71 5.80 -12.13 -35.38
CA GLY A 71 4.97 -12.81 -36.37
C GLY A 71 4.09 -13.90 -35.76
N PRO A 72 3.62 -14.89 -36.56
CA PRO A 72 3.12 -16.15 -36.02
C PRO A 72 4.20 -16.85 -35.18
N LEU A 73 3.87 -17.30 -33.97
CA LEU A 73 4.81 -17.90 -33.02
C LEU A 73 4.28 -19.23 -32.43
N PRO A 74 5.18 -20.17 -32.05
CA PRO A 74 4.83 -21.37 -31.28
C PRO A 74 4.41 -21.01 -29.83
N PRO A 75 3.57 -21.83 -29.16
CA PRO A 75 3.01 -23.09 -29.63
C PRO A 75 1.81 -22.93 -30.55
N THR A 76 1.21 -21.73 -30.63
CA THR A 76 0.00 -21.48 -31.42
C THR A 76 0.19 -21.76 -32.91
N PHE A 77 1.35 -21.39 -33.46
CA PHE A 77 1.77 -21.70 -34.83
C PHE A 77 3.08 -22.50 -34.80
N PRO A 78 3.02 -23.84 -34.60
CA PRO A 78 4.21 -24.67 -34.35
C PRO A 78 5.16 -24.79 -35.54
N ALA A 79 4.72 -24.41 -36.74
CA ALA A 79 5.55 -24.39 -37.94
C ALA A 79 6.54 -23.20 -38.00
N PHE A 80 6.39 -22.21 -37.13
CA PHE A 80 7.23 -21.02 -37.08
C PHE A 80 8.29 -21.09 -35.97
N HIS A 81 9.39 -20.37 -36.16
CA HIS A 81 10.42 -20.21 -35.15
C HIS A 81 9.95 -19.28 -34.01
N ALA A 82 10.53 -19.44 -32.81
CA ALA A 82 10.13 -18.69 -31.61
C ALA A 82 10.49 -17.20 -31.65
N ASP A 83 11.32 -16.78 -32.61
CA ASP A 83 11.80 -15.41 -32.83
C ASP A 83 11.30 -14.81 -34.16
N ASN A 84 10.34 -15.47 -34.82
CA ASN A 84 9.80 -15.06 -36.11
C ASN A 84 9.25 -13.62 -36.11
N LYS A 85 9.49 -12.89 -37.20
CA LYS A 85 9.14 -11.47 -37.34
C LYS A 85 8.19 -11.22 -38.51
N ALA A 86 7.38 -10.20 -38.38
CA ALA A 86 6.44 -9.78 -39.41
C ALA A 86 6.52 -8.27 -39.67
N ALA A 87 6.21 -7.87 -40.90
CA ALA A 87 6.17 -6.47 -41.33
C ALA A 87 4.80 -5.85 -41.05
N TYR A 88 4.76 -4.75 -40.29
CA TYR A 88 3.53 -3.98 -40.05
C TYR A 88 3.33 -2.86 -41.08
N PHE A 89 2.10 -2.75 -41.59
CA PHE A 89 1.64 -1.70 -42.50
C PHE A 89 0.46 -0.99 -41.85
N GLY A 90 0.53 0.33 -41.71
CA GLY A 90 -0.52 1.11 -41.02
C GLY A 90 -0.39 2.63 -41.13
N GLY A 91 0.73 3.14 -41.66
CA GLY A 91 0.93 4.56 -41.91
C GLY A 91 0.44 4.98 -43.31
N THR A 92 0.19 6.28 -43.51
CA THR A 92 -0.32 6.85 -44.78
C THR A 92 0.63 6.70 -45.99
N ASN A 93 1.77 6.00 -45.85
CA ASN A 93 2.74 5.73 -46.91
C ASN A 93 3.65 4.50 -46.64
N THR A 94 3.25 3.56 -45.78
CA THR A 94 4.08 2.37 -45.49
C THR A 94 3.96 1.33 -46.60
N ALA A 95 5.08 0.98 -47.24
CA ALA A 95 5.15 0.00 -48.31
C ALA A 95 6.54 -0.63 -48.39
N ILE A 96 6.65 -1.79 -49.02
CA ILE A 96 7.93 -2.27 -49.54
C ILE A 96 7.84 -2.29 -51.07
N VAL A 97 8.77 -1.60 -51.71
CA VAL A 97 8.89 -1.52 -53.17
C VAL A 97 10.06 -2.40 -53.60
N VAL A 98 9.80 -3.40 -54.43
CA VAL A 98 10.80 -4.32 -54.93
C VAL A 98 10.95 -4.10 -56.43
N LYS A 99 12.14 -3.66 -56.84
CA LYS A 99 12.46 -3.53 -58.25
C LYS A 99 12.75 -4.91 -58.83
N GLU A 100 12.36 -5.15 -60.08
CA GLU A 100 12.67 -6.41 -60.76
C GLU A 100 14.19 -6.67 -60.83
N SER A 101 15.01 -5.62 -60.90
CA SER A 101 16.48 -5.71 -60.83
C SER A 101 17.01 -6.23 -59.50
N ASP A 102 16.23 -6.12 -58.42
CA ASP A 102 16.60 -6.59 -57.08
C ASP A 102 16.32 -8.10 -56.92
N LEU A 103 15.69 -8.71 -57.92
CA LEU A 103 15.41 -10.14 -58.02
C LEU A 103 16.15 -10.78 -59.23
N PRO A 104 17.50 -10.68 -59.31
CA PRO A 104 18.25 -11.31 -60.40
C PRO A 104 18.00 -12.82 -60.39
N ASP A 105 17.77 -13.40 -61.56
CA ASP A 105 17.42 -14.82 -61.79
C ASP A 105 15.95 -15.22 -61.49
N THR A 106 15.07 -14.27 -61.15
CA THR A 106 13.65 -14.51 -60.93
C THR A 106 12.78 -13.90 -62.04
N ASN A 107 12.17 -14.76 -62.88
CA ASN A 107 11.17 -14.29 -63.84
C ASN A 107 9.79 -14.10 -63.17
N VAL A 108 9.48 -12.85 -62.80
CA VAL A 108 8.17 -12.43 -62.24
C VAL A 108 7.17 -11.92 -63.29
N ARG A 109 7.44 -12.13 -64.59
CA ARG A 109 6.53 -11.79 -65.69
C ARG A 109 5.81 -13.04 -66.15
N PHE A 110 4.48 -13.05 -66.04
CA PHE A 110 3.65 -14.22 -66.32
C PHE A 110 2.89 -14.00 -67.62
N GLY A 111 3.07 -14.89 -68.58
CA GLY A 111 2.41 -14.86 -69.87
C GLY A 111 1.23 -15.82 -69.95
N MET A 112 0.68 -15.96 -71.15
CA MET A 112 -0.39 -16.93 -71.41
C MET A 112 0.07 -18.36 -71.10
N GLY A 113 -0.74 -19.11 -70.35
CA GLY A 113 -0.44 -20.49 -69.97
C GLY A 113 0.48 -20.64 -68.76
N ASP A 114 1.12 -19.57 -68.28
CA ASP A 114 1.87 -19.60 -67.03
C ASP A 114 0.91 -19.74 -65.84
N ALA A 115 1.33 -20.55 -64.86
CA ALA A 115 0.66 -20.65 -63.58
C ALA A 115 1.34 -19.73 -62.55
N ILE A 116 0.53 -19.07 -61.74
CA ILE A 116 0.95 -18.25 -60.60
C ILE A 116 0.28 -18.76 -59.33
N THR A 117 1.05 -18.86 -58.26
CA THR A 117 0.50 -18.88 -56.89
C THR A 117 1.07 -17.69 -56.13
N LEU A 118 0.19 -16.93 -55.50
CA LEU A 118 0.53 -15.89 -54.53
C LEU A 118 0.03 -16.35 -53.17
N GLU A 119 0.87 -16.30 -52.15
CA GLU A 119 0.47 -16.54 -50.78
C GLU A 119 1.05 -15.50 -49.82
N ALA A 120 0.41 -15.33 -48.68
CA ALA A 120 0.88 -14.52 -47.57
C ALA A 120 0.28 -15.01 -46.27
N TRP A 121 1.04 -14.89 -45.19
CA TRP A 121 0.46 -14.82 -43.86
C TRP A 121 0.07 -13.37 -43.57
N VAL A 122 -1.13 -13.19 -43.04
CA VAL A 122 -1.70 -11.87 -42.78
C VAL A 122 -2.44 -11.84 -41.45
N ASN A 123 -2.24 -10.77 -40.70
CA ASN A 123 -3.04 -10.44 -39.52
C ASN A 123 -3.62 -9.04 -39.73
N VAL A 124 -4.94 -8.93 -39.87
CA VAL A 124 -5.62 -7.68 -40.21
C VAL A 124 -6.14 -7.03 -38.94
N GLU A 125 -5.69 -5.81 -38.65
CA GLU A 125 -6.19 -5.02 -37.52
C GLU A 125 -7.60 -4.48 -37.81
N GLU A 126 -7.76 -3.85 -38.98
CA GLU A 126 -9.02 -3.29 -39.45
C GLU A 126 -9.08 -3.30 -40.99
N ILE A 127 -10.26 -3.54 -41.55
CA ILE A 127 -10.53 -3.31 -42.98
C ILE A 127 -11.94 -2.74 -43.16
N ARG A 128 -12.04 -1.59 -43.83
CA ARG A 128 -13.33 -0.96 -44.10
C ARG A 128 -14.08 -1.67 -45.22
N ASN A 129 -15.38 -1.91 -45.04
CA ASN A 129 -16.27 -2.45 -46.08
C ASN A 129 -16.14 -1.65 -47.40
N GLY A 130 -15.91 -2.35 -48.51
CA GLY A 130 -15.69 -1.81 -49.85
C GLY A 130 -14.23 -1.49 -50.20
N SER A 131 -13.29 -1.60 -49.26
CA SER A 131 -11.85 -1.34 -49.49
C SER A 131 -11.15 -2.55 -50.12
N TYR A 132 -10.05 -2.32 -50.84
CA TYR A 132 -9.24 -3.35 -51.50
C TYR A 132 -7.76 -3.19 -51.15
N CYS A 133 -7.36 -3.70 -49.99
CA CYS A 133 -6.02 -3.54 -49.46
C CYS A 133 -5.03 -4.49 -50.13
N TYR A 134 -3.84 -4.00 -50.47
CA TYR A 134 -2.77 -4.81 -51.09
C TYR A 134 -2.05 -5.67 -50.06
N LEU A 135 -1.82 -6.94 -50.41
CA LEU A 135 -0.82 -7.78 -49.73
C LEU A 135 0.45 -7.79 -50.56
N ILE A 136 0.35 -8.21 -51.82
CA ILE A 136 1.43 -8.17 -52.80
C ILE A 136 0.87 -8.01 -54.21
N GLY A 137 1.52 -7.21 -55.06
CA GLY A 137 1.17 -7.13 -56.47
C GLY A 137 2.24 -6.45 -57.32
N LYS A 138 2.21 -6.69 -58.62
CA LYS A 138 3.09 -6.02 -59.60
C LYS A 138 2.27 -5.03 -60.42
N GLY A 139 2.74 -3.79 -60.44
CA GLY A 139 2.07 -2.66 -61.08
C GLY A 139 1.19 -1.83 -60.14
N ARG A 140 0.53 -0.82 -60.72
CA ARG A 140 -0.42 0.09 -60.06
C ARG A 140 0.23 0.86 -58.91
N ASN A 141 1.47 1.33 -59.11
CA ASN A 141 2.25 2.08 -58.12
C ASN A 141 2.33 3.60 -58.41
N LYS A 142 1.68 4.07 -59.49
CA LYS A 142 1.79 5.44 -60.05
C LYS A 142 3.19 5.81 -60.53
N SER A 143 3.97 4.83 -61.00
CA SER A 143 5.22 5.08 -61.73
C SER A 143 4.96 5.99 -62.93
N LYS A 144 5.93 6.85 -63.25
CA LYS A 144 5.86 7.73 -64.43
C LYS A 144 6.08 6.96 -65.74
N ASP A 145 6.70 5.78 -65.66
CA ASP A 145 7.09 4.97 -66.81
C ASP A 145 5.94 4.10 -67.36
N PHE A 146 4.86 3.97 -66.58
CA PHE A 146 3.69 3.17 -66.92
C PHE A 146 2.39 3.98 -66.75
N THR A 147 1.29 3.53 -67.35
CA THR A 147 0.00 4.18 -67.14
C THR A 147 -0.50 3.95 -65.71
N PRO A 148 -1.28 4.88 -65.12
CA PRO A 148 -1.83 4.70 -63.75
C PRO A 148 -2.67 3.43 -63.56
N GLU A 149 -3.17 2.88 -64.67
CA GLU A 149 -3.99 1.67 -64.73
C GLU A 149 -3.17 0.40 -64.98
N ASN A 150 -1.84 0.47 -65.06
CA ASN A 150 -1.01 -0.71 -65.26
C ASN A 150 -1.17 -1.69 -64.09
N GLN A 151 -1.58 -2.93 -64.35
CA GLN A 151 -1.67 -3.98 -63.33
C GLN A 151 -1.36 -5.33 -63.95
N ASN A 152 -0.22 -5.91 -63.58
CA ASN A 152 0.17 -7.24 -64.02
C ASN A 152 -0.62 -8.29 -63.23
N TYR A 153 -0.48 -8.29 -61.89
CA TYR A 153 -1.26 -9.14 -60.98
C TYR A 153 -1.22 -8.56 -59.55
N ALA A 154 -2.18 -8.91 -58.70
CA ALA A 154 -2.15 -8.58 -57.27
C ALA A 154 -2.99 -9.56 -56.45
N LEU A 155 -2.43 -10.00 -55.31
CA LEU A 155 -3.15 -10.58 -54.19
C LEU A 155 -3.50 -9.47 -53.19
N ARG A 156 -4.77 -9.39 -52.83
CA ARG A 156 -5.37 -8.32 -52.03
C ARG A 156 -6.41 -8.88 -51.08
N LEU A 157 -6.93 -8.03 -50.19
CA LEU A 157 -8.10 -8.31 -49.36
C LEU A 157 -9.22 -7.29 -49.66
N LYS A 158 -10.45 -7.77 -49.80
CA LYS A 158 -11.67 -6.95 -49.86
C LYS A 158 -12.34 -6.94 -48.49
N GLY A 159 -12.64 -5.76 -47.96
CA GLY A 159 -13.52 -5.64 -46.78
C GLY A 159 -14.98 -5.81 -47.21
N GLU A 160 -15.70 -6.77 -46.65
CA GLU A 160 -17.13 -6.97 -46.96
C GLU A 160 -17.83 -7.69 -45.80
N GLY A 161 -18.97 -7.17 -45.34
CA GLY A 161 -19.75 -7.81 -44.29
C GLY A 161 -19.04 -7.95 -42.93
N GLY A 162 -17.97 -7.19 -42.67
CA GLY A 162 -17.12 -7.35 -41.49
C GLY A 162 -16.04 -8.42 -41.64
N GLU A 163 -15.85 -9.00 -42.83
CA GLU A 163 -14.81 -9.96 -43.15
C GLU A 163 -13.72 -9.36 -44.06
N ALA A 164 -12.52 -9.94 -43.99
CA ALA A 164 -11.44 -9.74 -44.95
C ALA A 164 -11.41 -10.91 -45.96
N ARG A 165 -11.72 -10.63 -47.23
CA ARG A 165 -11.86 -11.64 -48.29
C ARG A 165 -10.70 -11.61 -49.29
N PRO A 166 -9.92 -12.68 -49.47
CA PRO A 166 -8.90 -12.75 -50.51
C PRO A 166 -9.45 -12.41 -51.90
N THR A 167 -8.70 -11.58 -52.61
CA THR A 167 -9.03 -11.19 -53.98
C THR A 167 -7.79 -11.14 -54.86
N PHE A 168 -7.95 -11.65 -56.08
CA PHE A 168 -6.94 -11.63 -57.12
C PHE A 168 -7.35 -10.69 -58.24
N LEU A 169 -6.44 -9.82 -58.67
CA LEU A 169 -6.66 -8.84 -59.73
C LEU A 169 -5.53 -8.91 -60.74
N PHE A 170 -5.87 -8.93 -62.03
CA PHE A 170 -4.92 -8.74 -63.12
C PHE A 170 -5.57 -8.01 -64.29
N ARG A 171 -4.75 -7.59 -65.26
CA ARG A 171 -5.25 -7.09 -66.55
C ARG A 171 -4.81 -7.97 -67.70
N SER A 172 -5.65 -8.01 -68.74
CA SER A 172 -5.31 -8.64 -70.00
C SER A 172 -5.09 -7.62 -71.11
N LEU A 173 -4.21 -7.96 -72.04
CA LEU A 173 -3.98 -7.24 -73.27
C LEU A 173 -5.25 -7.26 -74.15
N PRO A 174 -5.50 -6.20 -74.94
CA PRO A 174 -6.62 -6.16 -75.87
C PRO A 174 -6.44 -7.17 -77.01
N ASP A 175 -7.54 -7.67 -77.58
CA ASP A 175 -7.51 -8.61 -78.71
C ASP A 175 -7.17 -7.91 -80.04
N LYS A 176 -7.38 -6.59 -80.12
CA LYS A 176 -7.12 -5.76 -81.30
C LYS A 176 -6.40 -4.46 -80.96
N PRO A 177 -5.53 -3.93 -81.85
CA PRO A 177 -4.92 -2.61 -81.69
C PRO A 177 -6.00 -1.51 -81.55
N GLY A 178 -5.98 -0.76 -80.44
CA GLY A 178 -6.90 0.35 -80.17
C GLY A 178 -8.02 0.07 -79.14
N GLU A 179 -8.21 -1.19 -78.73
CA GLU A 179 -9.10 -1.54 -77.60
C GLU A 179 -8.40 -1.37 -76.24
N LYS A 180 -9.18 -1.20 -75.16
CA LYS A 180 -8.63 -1.10 -73.79
C LYS A 180 -8.34 -2.49 -73.22
N GLU A 181 -7.22 -2.59 -72.50
CA GLU A 181 -6.92 -3.73 -71.63
C GLU A 181 -8.05 -3.95 -70.62
N GLY A 182 -8.47 -5.20 -70.43
CA GLY A 182 -9.56 -5.53 -69.51
C GLY A 182 -9.09 -5.84 -68.10
N TYR A 183 -9.94 -5.52 -67.13
CA TYR A 183 -9.71 -5.78 -65.72
C TYR A 183 -10.44 -7.04 -65.27
N HIS A 184 -9.69 -7.96 -64.67
CA HIS A 184 -10.23 -9.24 -64.20
C HIS A 184 -9.99 -9.35 -62.71
N ARG A 185 -11.07 -9.35 -61.93
CA ARG A 185 -10.99 -9.52 -60.49
C ARG A 185 -11.84 -10.68 -60.03
N TRP A 186 -11.25 -11.47 -59.15
CA TRP A 186 -11.89 -12.57 -58.48
C TRP A 186 -11.85 -12.33 -56.97
N VAL A 187 -12.96 -12.57 -56.29
CA VAL A 187 -13.11 -12.35 -54.83
C VAL A 187 -13.70 -13.61 -54.21
N THR A 188 -13.15 -14.08 -53.09
CA THR A 188 -13.74 -15.20 -52.35
C THR A 188 -15.14 -14.85 -51.83
N THR A 189 -16.01 -15.85 -51.69
CA THR A 189 -17.35 -15.70 -51.11
C THR A 189 -17.34 -15.61 -49.58
N GLU A 190 -16.25 -16.08 -48.97
CA GLU A 190 -16.03 -16.11 -47.52
C GLU A 190 -14.69 -15.43 -47.20
N GLY A 191 -14.56 -14.93 -45.98
CA GLY A 191 -13.34 -14.30 -45.47
C GLY A 191 -13.09 -14.67 -44.01
N PHE A 192 -12.10 -14.01 -43.40
CA PHE A 192 -11.82 -14.13 -41.97
C PHE A 192 -12.10 -12.81 -41.25
N THR A 193 -12.31 -12.87 -39.93
CA THR A 193 -12.67 -11.70 -39.12
C THR A 193 -11.42 -10.87 -38.81
N PRO A 194 -11.38 -9.57 -39.13
CA PRO A 194 -10.30 -8.67 -38.67
C PRO A 194 -10.14 -8.74 -37.15
N GLY A 195 -8.90 -8.77 -36.67
CA GLY A 195 -8.56 -8.91 -35.26
C GLY A 195 -8.60 -10.35 -34.70
N SER A 196 -8.95 -11.35 -35.51
CA SER A 196 -8.98 -12.76 -35.07
C SER A 196 -7.62 -13.48 -35.08
N GLY A 197 -6.55 -12.80 -35.49
CA GLY A 197 -5.17 -13.28 -35.44
C GLY A 197 -4.55 -13.48 -36.82
N TRP A 198 -3.58 -14.38 -36.88
CA TRP A 198 -2.83 -14.72 -38.09
C TRP A 198 -3.59 -15.73 -38.96
N HIS A 199 -3.73 -15.42 -40.24
CA HIS A 199 -4.35 -16.26 -41.26
C HIS A 199 -3.38 -16.49 -42.43
N HIS A 200 -3.45 -17.67 -43.04
CA HIS A 200 -2.75 -17.94 -44.30
C HIS A 200 -3.71 -17.75 -45.47
N VAL A 201 -3.36 -16.91 -46.43
CA VAL A 201 -4.17 -16.67 -47.62
C VAL A 201 -3.36 -16.96 -48.87
N ALA A 202 -3.99 -17.62 -49.85
CA ALA A 202 -3.36 -17.88 -51.13
C ALA A 202 -4.35 -17.82 -52.30
N VAL A 203 -3.84 -17.49 -53.49
CA VAL A 203 -4.56 -17.66 -54.76
C VAL A 203 -3.64 -18.33 -55.78
N THR A 204 -4.17 -19.35 -56.43
CA THR A 204 -3.53 -20.05 -57.55
C THR A 204 -4.33 -19.81 -58.83
N TYR A 205 -3.67 -19.45 -59.93
CA TYR A 205 -4.31 -19.19 -61.21
C TYR A 205 -3.40 -19.55 -62.39
N THR A 206 -3.96 -20.01 -63.50
CA THR A 206 -3.26 -20.16 -64.79
C THR A 206 -3.83 -19.16 -65.79
N PHE A 207 -2.99 -18.25 -66.27
CA PHE A 207 -3.39 -17.22 -67.21
C PHE A 207 -3.89 -17.84 -68.53
N GLY A 208 -5.01 -17.37 -69.05
CA GLY A 208 -5.67 -17.95 -70.22
C GLY A 208 -6.59 -19.14 -69.92
N LYS A 209 -6.75 -19.53 -68.64
CA LYS A 209 -7.67 -20.58 -68.21
C LYS A 209 -8.54 -20.03 -67.07
N GLY A 210 -9.57 -19.24 -67.38
CA GLY A 210 -10.40 -18.55 -66.38
C GLY A 210 -11.01 -19.44 -65.28
N SER A 211 -11.25 -20.73 -65.54
CA SER A 211 -11.74 -21.72 -64.57
C SER A 211 -10.68 -22.32 -63.65
N SER A 212 -9.39 -22.01 -63.86
CA SER A 212 -8.26 -22.54 -63.08
C SER A 212 -8.06 -21.83 -61.74
N ILE A 213 -8.74 -20.70 -61.49
CA ILE A 213 -8.55 -19.93 -60.25
C ILE A 213 -9.01 -20.73 -59.03
N ARG A 214 -8.20 -20.72 -57.98
CA ARG A 214 -8.46 -21.34 -56.68
C ARG A 214 -8.00 -20.38 -55.61
N GLY A 215 -8.82 -20.09 -54.60
CA GLY A 215 -8.44 -19.27 -53.45
C GLY A 215 -8.45 -20.12 -52.19
N PHE A 216 -7.59 -19.76 -51.23
CA PHE A 216 -7.41 -20.52 -50.01
C PHE A 216 -7.37 -19.57 -48.80
N ILE A 217 -7.99 -20.00 -47.71
CA ILE A 217 -7.92 -19.38 -46.38
C ILE A 217 -7.58 -20.49 -45.39
N ASP A 218 -6.52 -20.30 -44.61
CA ASP A 218 -6.05 -21.22 -43.58
C ASP A 218 -5.89 -22.66 -44.11
N GLY A 219 -5.33 -22.75 -45.32
CA GLY A 219 -5.09 -24.01 -46.01
C GLY A 219 -6.32 -24.67 -46.64
N LYS A 220 -7.53 -24.11 -46.50
CA LYS A 220 -8.77 -24.64 -47.07
C LYS A 220 -9.15 -23.89 -48.35
N GLU A 221 -9.57 -24.62 -49.38
CA GLU A 221 -10.08 -23.99 -50.60
C GLU A 221 -11.40 -23.26 -50.33
N VAL A 222 -11.51 -22.03 -50.81
CA VAL A 222 -12.69 -21.17 -50.72
C VAL A 222 -13.15 -20.77 -52.11
N LYS A 223 -14.45 -20.88 -52.36
CA LYS A 223 -15.07 -20.47 -53.63
C LYS A 223 -15.03 -18.94 -53.78
N GLY A 224 -15.23 -18.47 -55.00
CA GLY A 224 -15.25 -17.03 -55.27
C GLY A 224 -15.93 -16.70 -56.57
N THR A 225 -16.22 -15.41 -56.75
CA THR A 225 -16.93 -14.85 -57.89
C THR A 225 -16.01 -13.90 -58.67
N TRP A 226 -16.21 -13.88 -59.98
CA TRP A 226 -15.55 -12.92 -60.86
C TRP A 226 -16.41 -11.66 -60.98
N ASP A 227 -15.78 -10.50 -60.98
CA ASP A 227 -16.37 -9.21 -61.32
C ASP A 227 -15.50 -8.45 -62.34
N LEU A 228 -15.86 -7.19 -62.64
CA LEU A 228 -15.28 -6.40 -63.74
C LEU A 228 -15.49 -7.11 -65.09
N ASP A 229 -14.45 -7.35 -65.88
CA ASP A 229 -14.55 -8.02 -67.19
C ASP A 229 -14.62 -9.54 -67.08
N GLY A 230 -14.78 -10.09 -65.86
CA GLY A 230 -15.05 -11.50 -65.64
C GLY A 230 -13.84 -12.41 -65.88
N LYS A 231 -14.11 -13.67 -66.23
CA LYS A 231 -13.07 -14.66 -66.59
C LYS A 231 -12.38 -14.24 -67.88
N SER A 232 -11.06 -14.39 -67.93
CA SER A 232 -10.26 -14.07 -69.13
C SER A 232 -9.56 -15.29 -69.71
N ASP A 233 -9.64 -15.40 -71.03
CA ASP A 233 -8.78 -16.27 -71.83
C ASP A 233 -7.76 -15.45 -72.66
N ARG A 234 -7.61 -14.15 -72.34
CA ARG A 234 -6.68 -13.23 -73.01
C ARG A 234 -5.33 -13.18 -72.32
N ALA A 235 -4.29 -12.83 -73.08
CA ALA A 235 -2.92 -12.75 -72.56
C ALA A 235 -2.84 -11.67 -71.46
N PRO A 236 -2.19 -11.92 -70.32
CA PRO A 236 -2.05 -10.92 -69.28
C PRO A 236 -1.07 -9.80 -69.67
N VAL A 237 -1.19 -8.66 -69.01
CA VAL A 237 -0.16 -7.61 -69.02
C VAL A 237 1.06 -8.13 -68.24
N GLN A 238 2.25 -8.06 -68.85
CA GLN A 238 3.48 -8.67 -68.32
C GLN A 238 4.73 -7.78 -68.52
N ASP A 239 4.65 -6.54 -68.04
CA ASP A 239 5.71 -5.53 -68.18
C ASP A 239 6.69 -5.49 -66.99
N GLY A 240 7.56 -4.48 -66.97
CA GLY A 240 8.66 -4.36 -66.02
C GLY A 240 8.37 -3.52 -64.77
N ASP A 241 7.11 -3.26 -64.42
CA ASP A 241 6.76 -2.37 -63.28
C ASP A 241 7.14 -2.96 -61.91
N ASP A 242 7.24 -2.15 -60.87
CA ASP A 242 7.71 -2.62 -59.55
C ASP A 242 6.69 -3.53 -58.85
N ILE A 243 7.20 -4.43 -58.00
CA ILE A 243 6.38 -5.18 -57.04
C ILE A 243 6.17 -4.31 -55.80
N MET A 244 4.92 -4.27 -55.35
CA MET A 244 4.47 -3.54 -54.18
C MET A 244 3.95 -4.52 -53.14
N ILE A 245 4.45 -4.41 -51.90
CA ILE A 245 3.99 -5.17 -50.73
C ILE A 245 3.36 -4.21 -49.72
N GLY A 246 2.19 -4.60 -49.19
CA GLY A 246 1.43 -3.86 -48.17
C GLY A 246 0.63 -2.65 -48.65
N THR A 247 0.93 -2.08 -49.83
CA THR A 247 0.11 -1.01 -50.43
C THR A 247 0.08 -1.07 -51.95
N GLY A 248 -0.97 -0.51 -52.55
CA GLY A 248 -1.08 -0.26 -53.99
C GLY A 248 -1.60 1.15 -54.28
N TYR A 249 -1.67 1.50 -55.56
CA TYR A 249 -2.19 2.77 -56.09
C TYR A 249 -1.58 4.04 -55.47
N GLY A 250 -0.29 3.98 -55.13
CA GLY A 250 0.47 5.10 -54.58
C GLY A 250 0.17 5.45 -53.12
N GLY A 251 -0.34 4.52 -52.31
CA GLY A 251 -0.43 4.69 -50.84
C GLY A 251 -1.80 5.13 -50.31
N GLY A 252 -2.85 5.14 -51.13
CA GLY A 252 -4.18 5.59 -50.69
C GLY A 252 -4.77 4.70 -49.58
N GLU A 253 -5.42 5.31 -48.58
CA GLU A 253 -5.89 4.62 -47.37
C GLU A 253 -6.74 3.37 -47.64
N GLY A 254 -7.62 3.38 -48.64
CA GLY A 254 -8.43 2.21 -49.02
C GLY A 254 -7.70 1.09 -49.79
N ASN A 255 -6.39 1.27 -50.08
CA ASN A 255 -5.54 0.29 -50.78
C ASN A 255 -4.34 -0.17 -49.94
N THR A 256 -4.09 0.48 -48.80
CA THR A 256 -3.01 0.12 -47.86
C THR A 256 -3.56 -0.85 -46.82
N LEU A 257 -2.80 -1.91 -46.53
CA LEU A 257 -3.10 -2.80 -45.43
C LEU A 257 -2.93 -2.05 -44.09
N ARG A 258 -3.89 -2.24 -43.19
CA ARG A 258 -3.72 -1.95 -41.76
C ARG A 258 -3.58 -3.28 -41.01
N GLY A 259 -2.36 -3.71 -40.78
CA GLY A 259 -2.05 -5.03 -40.24
C GLY A 259 -0.64 -5.51 -40.58
N TRP A 260 -0.39 -6.78 -40.29
CA TRP A 260 0.93 -7.42 -40.43
C TRP A 260 0.93 -8.39 -41.61
N LEU A 261 2.07 -8.49 -42.30
CA LEU A 261 2.36 -9.52 -43.30
C LEU A 261 3.61 -10.31 -42.93
N ASP A 262 3.59 -11.57 -43.28
CA ASP A 262 4.73 -12.48 -43.15
C ASP A 262 4.66 -13.58 -44.23
N GLU A 263 5.76 -14.29 -44.46
CA GLU A 263 5.85 -15.47 -45.35
C GLU A 263 5.17 -15.24 -46.71
N ILE A 264 5.39 -14.07 -47.30
CA ILE A 264 4.82 -13.68 -48.59
C ILE A 264 5.61 -14.40 -49.68
N ALA A 265 4.93 -15.05 -50.61
CA ALA A 265 5.62 -15.79 -51.67
C ALA A 265 4.93 -15.72 -53.03
N ILE A 266 5.76 -15.75 -54.08
CA ILE A 266 5.35 -15.86 -55.48
C ILE A 266 5.89 -17.17 -56.04
N TYR A 267 5.04 -17.96 -56.69
CA TYR A 267 5.42 -19.18 -57.38
C TYR A 267 5.05 -19.11 -58.86
N ARG A 268 5.89 -19.71 -59.72
CA ARG A 268 5.59 -19.92 -61.15
C ARG A 268 4.94 -21.28 -61.45
N LYS A 269 4.24 -21.83 -60.45
CA LYS A 269 3.51 -23.09 -60.52
C LYS A 269 2.22 -22.94 -59.73
N ALA A 270 1.20 -23.69 -60.14
CA ALA A 270 0.01 -23.88 -59.33
C ALA A 270 0.35 -24.79 -58.15
N VAL A 271 0.52 -24.21 -56.96
CA VAL A 271 0.80 -24.98 -55.74
C VAL A 271 -0.44 -25.82 -55.39
N PRO A 272 -0.31 -27.15 -55.19
CA PRO A 272 -1.41 -28.03 -54.83
C PRO A 272 -2.05 -27.67 -53.48
N GLU A 273 -3.36 -27.86 -53.39
CA GLU A 273 -4.15 -27.68 -52.16
C GLU A 273 -3.53 -28.42 -50.97
N THR A 274 -3.06 -29.66 -51.16
CA THR A 274 -2.47 -30.47 -50.10
C THR A 274 -1.23 -29.83 -49.46
N LEU A 275 -0.43 -29.08 -50.24
CA LEU A 275 0.73 -28.36 -49.71
C LEU A 275 0.32 -27.06 -49.03
N LEU A 276 -0.67 -26.34 -49.57
CA LEU A 276 -1.23 -25.13 -48.94
C LEU A 276 -1.92 -25.47 -47.60
N ALA A 277 -2.62 -26.59 -47.53
CA ALA A 277 -3.22 -27.13 -46.31
C ALA A 277 -2.18 -27.40 -45.21
N GLN A 278 -0.99 -27.91 -45.59
CA GLN A 278 0.11 -28.17 -44.65
C GLN A 278 0.79 -26.87 -44.15
N ARG A 279 0.61 -25.73 -44.84
CA ARG A 279 1.18 -24.44 -44.41
C ARG A 279 0.53 -23.95 -43.13
N TYR A 280 -0.79 -24.12 -42.98
CA TYR A 280 -1.52 -23.65 -41.81
C TYR A 280 -1.56 -24.71 -40.71
N GLN A 281 -0.58 -24.67 -39.82
CA GLN A 281 -0.60 -25.44 -38.58
C GLN A 281 -0.97 -24.51 -37.44
N PHE A 282 -2.14 -24.75 -36.85
CA PHE A 282 -2.68 -23.93 -35.76
C PHE A 282 -3.09 -24.82 -34.59
N ILE A 283 -2.54 -24.53 -33.42
CA ILE A 283 -2.95 -25.11 -32.15
C ILE A 283 -3.80 -24.05 -31.45
N PRO A 284 -5.13 -24.22 -31.36
CA PRO A 284 -5.97 -23.26 -30.67
C PRO A 284 -5.53 -23.13 -29.21
N PRO A 285 -5.46 -21.91 -28.66
CA PRO A 285 -5.15 -21.73 -27.26
C PRO A 285 -6.23 -22.43 -26.40
N PRO A 286 -5.87 -22.94 -25.22
CA PRO A 286 -6.83 -23.55 -24.30
C PRO A 286 -7.94 -22.55 -23.94
N PRO A 287 -9.14 -23.04 -23.56
CA PRO A 287 -10.22 -22.16 -23.13
C PRO A 287 -9.78 -21.30 -21.94
N VAL A 288 -10.19 -20.02 -21.97
CA VAL A 288 -9.81 -18.98 -20.98
C VAL A 288 -10.06 -19.45 -19.55
N VAL A 289 -11.15 -20.17 -19.34
CA VAL A 289 -11.54 -20.78 -18.06
C VAL A 289 -11.99 -22.21 -18.32
N ASN A 290 -11.60 -23.13 -17.44
CA ASN A 290 -12.17 -24.48 -17.41
C ASN A 290 -13.42 -24.50 -16.51
N PRO A 291 -14.63 -24.71 -17.04
CA PRO A 291 -15.85 -24.73 -16.24
C PRO A 291 -15.89 -25.83 -15.16
N ASP A 292 -15.13 -26.91 -15.34
CA ASP A 292 -15.13 -28.05 -14.42
C ASP A 292 -14.29 -27.81 -13.17
N THR A 293 -13.40 -26.81 -13.20
CA THR A 293 -12.57 -26.42 -12.04
C THR A 293 -13.19 -25.29 -11.23
N LEU A 294 -14.32 -24.72 -11.66
CA LEU A 294 -14.97 -23.63 -10.96
C LEU A 294 -15.62 -24.10 -9.64
N PRO A 295 -15.49 -23.31 -8.56
CA PRO A 295 -16.08 -23.66 -7.27
C PRO A 295 -17.62 -23.63 -7.35
N LYS A 296 -18.27 -24.55 -6.63
CA LYS A 296 -19.74 -24.57 -6.53
C LYS A 296 -20.22 -23.44 -5.62
N GLY A 297 -21.18 -22.66 -6.08
CA GLY A 297 -21.83 -21.62 -5.28
C GLY A 297 -20.97 -20.38 -4.98
N LEU A 298 -19.79 -20.26 -5.60
CA LEU A 298 -18.86 -19.15 -5.44
C LEU A 298 -18.34 -18.69 -6.81
N VAL A 299 -17.86 -17.46 -6.86
CA VAL A 299 -17.16 -16.89 -8.01
C VAL A 299 -15.66 -17.01 -7.79
N ARG A 300 -14.96 -17.68 -8.72
CA ARG A 300 -13.49 -17.74 -8.75
C ARG A 300 -12.98 -16.44 -9.34
N VAL A 301 -12.16 -15.72 -8.59
CA VAL A 301 -11.42 -14.55 -9.06
C VAL A 301 -9.96 -14.93 -9.26
N GLU A 302 -9.43 -14.67 -10.44
CA GLU A 302 -8.05 -14.89 -10.86
C GLU A 302 -7.37 -13.53 -11.12
N ILE A 303 -6.19 -13.35 -10.55
CA ILE A 303 -5.32 -12.20 -10.78
C ILE A 303 -4.24 -12.65 -11.76
N CYS A 304 -4.21 -12.03 -12.93
CA CYS A 304 -3.30 -12.36 -14.02
C CYS A 304 -2.35 -11.19 -14.26
N GLU A 305 -1.11 -11.34 -13.82
CA GLU A 305 -0.01 -10.39 -13.98
C GLU A 305 0.90 -10.81 -15.15
N SER A 306 1.17 -12.11 -15.27
CA SER A 306 2.02 -12.69 -16.30
C SER A 306 1.31 -12.73 -17.66
N GLY A 307 1.98 -12.25 -18.71
CA GLY A 307 1.43 -12.24 -20.09
C GLY A 307 0.50 -11.07 -20.40
N VAL A 308 0.37 -10.09 -19.50
CA VAL A 308 -0.40 -8.86 -19.76
C VAL A 308 0.47 -7.81 -20.48
N PRO A 309 0.02 -7.23 -21.60
CA PRO A 309 0.79 -6.21 -22.32
C PRO A 309 1.06 -4.97 -21.48
N ALA A 310 2.26 -4.40 -21.57
CA ALA A 310 2.60 -3.10 -20.98
C ALA A 310 2.04 -1.90 -21.78
N LYS A 311 0.81 -2.03 -22.29
CA LYS A 311 0.05 -1.04 -23.06
C LYS A 311 -1.45 -1.20 -22.76
N ASN A 312 -2.26 -0.20 -23.11
CA ASN A 312 -3.72 -0.28 -22.95
C ASN A 312 -4.34 -1.14 -24.06
N ALA A 313 -4.08 -2.45 -24.02
CA ALA A 313 -4.62 -3.43 -24.95
C ALA A 313 -4.88 -4.75 -24.22
N TRP A 314 -5.89 -5.49 -24.66
CA TRP A 314 -6.13 -6.85 -24.17
C TRP A 314 -4.99 -7.79 -24.59
N PRO A 315 -4.62 -8.78 -23.77
CA PRO A 315 -3.67 -9.82 -24.16
C PRO A 315 -4.18 -10.57 -25.41
N THR A 316 -3.28 -10.89 -26.34
CA THR A 316 -3.61 -11.69 -27.54
C THR A 316 -3.79 -13.18 -27.22
N VAL A 317 -3.20 -13.64 -26.12
CA VAL A 317 -3.39 -14.97 -25.54
C VAL A 317 -3.95 -14.80 -24.14
N PRO A 318 -4.96 -15.59 -23.73
CA PRO A 318 -5.51 -15.52 -22.37
C PRO A 318 -4.40 -15.68 -21.32
N PRO A 319 -4.19 -14.69 -20.44
CA PRO A 319 -3.12 -14.78 -19.45
C PRO A 319 -3.48 -15.83 -18.40
N LYS A 320 -2.45 -16.49 -17.88
CA LYS A 320 -2.57 -17.46 -16.78
C LYS A 320 -2.83 -16.72 -15.47
N ALA A 321 -3.63 -17.32 -14.60
CA ALA A 321 -3.76 -16.87 -13.21
C ALA A 321 -2.45 -17.06 -12.44
N ASP A 322 -1.94 -15.98 -11.84
CA ASP A 322 -0.80 -16.01 -10.91
C ASP A 322 -1.30 -16.25 -9.47
N GLU A 323 -2.45 -15.66 -9.12
CA GLU A 323 -3.13 -15.83 -7.83
C GLU A 323 -4.63 -16.04 -8.06
N SER A 324 -5.32 -16.69 -7.12
CA SER A 324 -6.78 -16.80 -7.17
C SER A 324 -7.43 -16.86 -5.79
N TYR A 325 -8.65 -16.35 -5.67
CA TYR A 325 -9.46 -16.40 -4.46
C TYR A 325 -10.96 -16.48 -4.82
N ASP A 326 -11.80 -16.85 -3.87
CA ASP A 326 -13.24 -17.07 -4.09
C ASP A 326 -14.09 -16.02 -3.35
N ILE A 327 -15.14 -15.54 -4.02
CA ILE A 327 -16.12 -14.57 -3.49
C ILE A 327 -17.56 -15.03 -3.73
N ALA A 328 -18.53 -14.41 -3.06
CA ALA A 328 -19.92 -14.85 -3.12
C ALA A 328 -20.67 -14.42 -4.39
N ALA A 329 -20.27 -13.33 -5.06
CA ALA A 329 -20.97 -12.78 -6.22
C ALA A 329 -20.02 -12.03 -7.16
N PHE A 330 -20.49 -11.69 -8.36
CA PHE A 330 -19.78 -10.81 -9.30
C PHE A 330 -19.85 -9.35 -8.85
N GLY A 331 -19.29 -9.08 -7.66
CA GLY A 331 -19.06 -7.74 -7.13
C GLY A 331 -17.70 -7.73 -6.44
N ILE A 332 -16.77 -6.93 -6.97
CA ILE A 332 -15.40 -6.82 -6.50
C ILE A 332 -15.10 -5.34 -6.26
N SER A 333 -14.84 -4.97 -5.00
CA SER A 333 -14.41 -3.63 -4.59
C SER A 333 -12.89 -3.49 -4.54
N ASP A 334 -12.19 -4.55 -4.14
CA ASP A 334 -10.72 -4.59 -4.00
C ASP A 334 -10.17 -6.02 -4.22
N ILE A 335 -8.85 -6.13 -4.33
CA ILE A 335 -8.12 -7.39 -4.50
C ILE A 335 -7.15 -7.64 -3.33
N PRO A 336 -6.74 -8.91 -3.08
CA PRO A 336 -5.69 -9.21 -2.13
C PRO A 336 -4.44 -8.35 -2.37
N GLN A 337 -3.73 -8.00 -1.29
CA GLN A 337 -2.47 -7.28 -1.38
C GLN A 337 -1.36 -8.22 -1.85
N LYS A 338 -0.40 -7.71 -2.63
CA LYS A 338 0.79 -8.47 -3.00
C LYS A 338 1.84 -8.33 -1.91
N TYR A 339 2.55 -9.41 -1.63
CA TYR A 339 3.62 -9.45 -0.64
C TYR A 339 4.90 -9.99 -1.28
N VAL A 340 6.05 -9.39 -0.96
CA VAL A 340 7.36 -9.94 -1.35
C VAL A 340 7.75 -11.09 -0.43
N ASP A 341 8.84 -11.80 -0.75
CA ASP A 341 9.40 -12.95 0.00
C ASP A 341 9.57 -12.77 1.52
N THR A 342 9.65 -11.53 2.04
CA THR A 342 9.68 -11.26 3.50
C THR A 342 8.30 -11.12 4.15
N GLY A 343 7.21 -11.19 3.37
CA GLY A 343 5.85 -10.96 3.85
C GLY A 343 5.49 -9.49 4.06
N VAL A 344 6.27 -8.55 3.49
CA VAL A 344 5.93 -7.11 3.45
C VAL A 344 5.28 -6.75 2.11
N ARG A 345 4.43 -5.72 2.10
CA ARG A 345 3.68 -5.32 0.90
C ARG A 345 4.61 -5.03 -0.27
N GLY A 346 4.28 -5.57 -1.44
CA GLY A 346 4.97 -5.40 -2.71
C GLY A 346 4.09 -4.75 -3.77
N ASP A 347 4.68 -4.44 -4.92
CA ASP A 347 3.96 -3.89 -6.07
C ASP A 347 3.36 -5.01 -6.92
N ARG A 348 2.11 -4.83 -7.36
CA ARG A 348 1.50 -5.64 -8.42
C ARG A 348 1.96 -5.15 -9.79
N ALA A 349 1.96 -6.04 -10.77
CA ALA A 349 2.14 -5.69 -12.17
C ALA A 349 1.10 -4.64 -12.58
N ASN A 350 1.51 -3.70 -13.42
CA ASN A 350 0.67 -2.59 -13.83
C ASN A 350 0.91 -2.26 -15.32
N PRO A 351 -0.04 -2.62 -16.21
CA PRO A 351 -1.38 -3.16 -15.92
C PRO A 351 -1.41 -4.65 -15.55
N LEU A 352 -2.55 -5.12 -15.03
CA LEU A 352 -2.87 -6.54 -14.82
C LEU A 352 -4.31 -6.84 -15.30
N VAL A 353 -4.65 -8.11 -15.54
CA VAL A 353 -6.01 -8.56 -15.85
C VAL A 353 -6.61 -9.23 -14.62
N LEU A 354 -7.80 -8.80 -14.22
CA LEU A 354 -8.62 -9.47 -13.22
C LEU A 354 -9.73 -10.25 -13.94
N ARG A 355 -9.86 -11.55 -13.64
CA ARG A 355 -10.86 -12.44 -14.24
C ARG A 355 -11.72 -13.07 -13.17
N ALA A 356 -13.03 -12.89 -13.22
CA ALA A 356 -14.00 -13.53 -12.35
C ALA A 356 -14.85 -14.52 -13.16
N ALA A 357 -15.04 -15.74 -12.69
CA ALA A 357 -15.83 -16.76 -13.39
C ALA A 357 -16.63 -17.67 -12.44
N ALA A 358 -17.83 -18.07 -12.88
CA ALA A 358 -18.69 -19.00 -12.15
C ALA A 358 -19.70 -19.71 -13.06
N LYS A 359 -20.21 -20.86 -12.59
CA LYS A 359 -21.44 -21.48 -13.10
C LYS A 359 -22.63 -20.89 -12.36
N VAL A 360 -23.51 -20.19 -13.07
CA VAL A 360 -24.68 -19.51 -12.51
C VAL A 360 -25.95 -20.12 -13.08
N THR A 361 -26.90 -20.46 -12.22
CA THR A 361 -28.23 -20.94 -12.67
C THR A 361 -29.17 -19.76 -12.83
N LEU A 362 -29.69 -19.56 -14.04
CA LEU A 362 -30.57 -18.44 -14.38
C LEU A 362 -31.89 -18.95 -14.95
N PRO A 363 -33.02 -18.27 -14.69
CA PRO A 363 -34.30 -18.60 -15.30
C PRO A 363 -34.29 -18.25 -16.80
N GLU A 364 -35.17 -18.92 -17.54
CA GLU A 364 -35.47 -18.54 -18.92
C GLU A 364 -36.21 -17.20 -18.94
N GLY A 365 -35.89 -16.35 -19.92
CA GLY A 365 -36.58 -15.07 -20.11
C GLY A 365 -35.66 -13.93 -20.52
N LYS A 366 -36.27 -12.76 -20.76
CA LYS A 366 -35.57 -11.53 -21.13
C LYS A 366 -35.25 -10.72 -19.89
N HIS A 367 -34.02 -10.85 -19.43
CA HIS A 367 -33.52 -10.22 -18.21
C HIS A 367 -32.64 -9.02 -18.57
N ARG A 368 -32.50 -8.05 -17.66
CA ARG A 368 -31.56 -6.94 -17.85
C ARG A 368 -30.24 -7.25 -17.15
N LEU A 369 -29.13 -6.99 -17.82
CA LEU A 369 -27.78 -7.15 -17.28
C LEU A 369 -27.08 -5.80 -17.21
N LEU A 370 -26.41 -5.53 -16.10
CA LEU A 370 -25.52 -4.39 -15.87
C LEU A 370 -24.08 -4.89 -15.83
N LEU A 371 -23.21 -4.20 -16.57
CA LEU A 371 -21.76 -4.31 -16.46
C LEU A 371 -21.21 -2.98 -15.95
N ARG A 372 -20.44 -3.01 -14.87
CA ARG A 372 -19.81 -1.85 -14.25
C ARG A 372 -18.31 -2.10 -14.04
N GLY A 373 -17.49 -1.09 -14.30
CA GLY A 373 -16.03 -1.18 -14.10
C GLY A 373 -15.29 0.14 -14.34
N ARG A 374 -14.10 0.28 -13.74
CA ARG A 374 -13.27 1.50 -13.83
C ARG A 374 -12.58 1.68 -15.19
N SER A 375 -12.25 0.57 -15.86
CA SER A 375 -11.56 0.56 -17.15
C SER A 375 -12.16 -0.50 -18.08
N ALA A 376 -11.44 -0.83 -19.15
CA ALA A 376 -11.85 -1.82 -20.13
C ALA A 376 -12.25 -3.12 -19.42
N SER A 377 -13.49 -3.53 -19.62
CA SER A 377 -14.07 -4.72 -19.01
C SER A 377 -14.85 -5.49 -20.08
N GLN A 378 -14.86 -6.82 -20.00
CA GLN A 378 -15.52 -7.71 -20.96
C GLN A 378 -16.33 -8.77 -20.21
N LEU A 379 -17.63 -8.87 -20.52
CA LEU A 379 -18.52 -9.87 -19.96
C LEU A 379 -18.82 -10.94 -21.01
N TYR A 380 -18.63 -12.19 -20.63
CA TYR A 380 -18.89 -13.37 -21.44
C TYR A 380 -19.95 -14.25 -20.78
N ILE A 381 -20.84 -14.80 -21.59
CA ILE A 381 -21.83 -15.81 -21.19
C ILE A 381 -21.69 -16.98 -22.17
N ASP A 382 -21.44 -18.18 -21.64
CA ASP A 382 -21.22 -19.41 -22.41
C ASP A 382 -20.16 -19.24 -23.51
N GLY A 383 -19.08 -18.55 -23.18
CA GLY A 383 -17.95 -18.26 -24.07
C GLY A 383 -18.19 -17.15 -25.09
N LYS A 384 -19.37 -16.53 -25.12
CA LYS A 384 -19.69 -15.43 -26.04
C LYS A 384 -19.57 -14.08 -25.35
N LEU A 385 -18.85 -13.14 -25.96
CA LEU A 385 -18.79 -11.75 -25.49
C LEU A 385 -20.17 -11.09 -25.64
N VAL A 386 -20.75 -10.65 -24.52
CA VAL A 386 -22.09 -10.03 -24.50
C VAL A 386 -22.05 -8.54 -24.22
N MET A 387 -21.08 -8.06 -23.42
CA MET A 387 -20.95 -6.64 -23.07
C MET A 387 -19.48 -6.24 -22.95
N LYS A 388 -19.16 -4.98 -23.24
CA LYS A 388 -17.81 -4.42 -23.07
C LYS A 388 -17.84 -2.97 -22.60
N LEU A 389 -16.83 -2.59 -21.81
CA LEU A 389 -16.51 -1.21 -21.44
C LEU A 389 -15.19 -0.77 -22.11
N ALA A 390 -15.03 0.53 -22.34
CA ALA A 390 -13.82 1.08 -22.97
C ALA A 390 -12.69 1.27 -21.94
N PHE A 391 -11.45 1.32 -22.43
CA PHE A 391 -10.30 1.73 -21.61
C PHE A 391 -10.54 3.13 -21.02
N ALA A 392 -10.13 3.32 -19.76
CA ALA A 392 -10.28 4.60 -19.08
C ALA A 392 -9.62 5.74 -19.88
N LYS A 393 -10.34 6.87 -20.00
CA LYS A 393 -9.83 8.07 -20.67
C LYS A 393 -8.65 8.69 -19.90
N PRO A 394 -7.70 9.36 -20.57
CA PRO A 394 -6.66 10.13 -19.89
C PRO A 394 -7.24 11.24 -19.01
N ASP A 395 -6.44 11.72 -18.06
CA ASP A 395 -6.76 12.91 -17.25
C ASP A 395 -7.00 14.14 -18.16
N SER A 396 -8.03 14.92 -17.85
CA SER A 396 -8.41 16.16 -18.52
C SER A 396 -7.71 17.40 -17.93
N GLY A 397 -6.82 17.21 -16.95
CA GLY A 397 -6.08 18.31 -16.31
C GLY A 397 -6.94 19.19 -15.40
N GLY A 398 -8.10 18.69 -14.98
CA GLY A 398 -9.04 19.42 -14.11
C GLY A 398 -10.22 20.06 -14.83
N HIS A 399 -10.31 19.95 -16.16
CA HIS A 399 -11.34 20.59 -16.97
C HIS A 399 -12.57 19.72 -17.27
N GLY A 400 -12.73 18.56 -16.61
CA GLY A 400 -13.96 17.77 -16.70
C GLY A 400 -15.14 18.51 -16.06
N TYR A 401 -16.36 18.22 -16.48
CA TYR A 401 -17.56 18.87 -15.95
C TYR A 401 -18.22 18.05 -14.84
N VAL A 402 -18.58 18.70 -13.73
CA VAL A 402 -19.38 18.08 -12.66
C VAL A 402 -20.76 17.68 -13.18
N ALA A 403 -21.34 18.49 -14.07
CA ALA A 403 -22.63 18.22 -14.69
C ALA A 403 -22.72 16.90 -15.48
N GLU A 404 -21.59 16.33 -15.94
CA GLU A 404 -21.58 15.00 -16.60
C GLU A 404 -22.16 13.90 -15.69
N GLN A 405 -22.06 14.07 -14.37
CA GLN A 405 -22.57 13.10 -13.38
C GLN A 405 -24.10 13.01 -13.39
N ALA A 406 -24.81 14.02 -13.90
CA ALA A 406 -26.26 13.97 -14.08
C ALA A 406 -26.70 12.96 -15.16
N THR A 407 -25.75 12.44 -15.95
CA THR A 407 -26.00 11.40 -16.98
C THR A 407 -25.80 9.97 -16.46
N TYR A 408 -25.50 9.81 -15.17
CA TYR A 408 -25.38 8.48 -14.56
C TYR A 408 -26.70 7.72 -14.66
N LEU A 409 -26.60 6.40 -14.83
CA LEU A 409 -27.78 5.56 -15.03
C LEU A 409 -28.64 5.54 -13.74
N ASP A 410 -29.95 5.74 -13.92
CA ASP A 410 -30.96 5.50 -12.89
C ASP A 410 -31.90 4.39 -13.38
N LEU A 411 -31.75 3.18 -12.84
CA LEU A 411 -32.38 1.97 -13.37
C LEU A 411 -33.49 1.40 -12.47
N GLY A 412 -33.91 2.14 -11.45
CA GLY A 412 -34.96 1.72 -10.51
C GLY A 412 -34.90 2.49 -9.19
N PRO A 413 -35.92 2.37 -8.33
CA PRO A 413 -36.10 3.22 -7.15
C PRO A 413 -34.99 3.10 -6.08
N ASP A 414 -34.29 1.97 -6.00
CA ASP A 414 -33.20 1.72 -5.05
C ASP A 414 -31.84 1.43 -5.71
N PHE A 415 -31.71 1.61 -7.03
CA PHE A 415 -30.51 1.28 -7.81
C PHE A 415 -29.26 2.08 -7.44
N ARG A 416 -28.20 1.46 -6.90
CA ARG A 416 -26.95 2.15 -6.54
C ARG A 416 -26.31 2.88 -7.73
N PHE A 417 -26.07 4.19 -7.62
CA PHE A 417 -25.36 4.97 -8.66
C PHE A 417 -23.88 4.56 -8.79
N ALA A 418 -23.27 4.83 -9.95
CA ALA A 418 -21.86 4.55 -10.18
C ALA A 418 -20.95 5.38 -9.25
N PRO A 419 -19.92 4.77 -8.63
CA PRO A 419 -18.91 5.53 -7.91
C PRO A 419 -18.00 6.29 -8.89
N PRO A 420 -17.25 7.30 -8.40
CA PRO A 420 -16.39 8.14 -9.23
C PRO A 420 -15.48 7.35 -10.19
N GLY A 421 -15.34 7.85 -11.42
CA GLY A 421 -14.45 7.25 -12.43
C GLY A 421 -14.92 5.92 -13.03
N THR A 422 -16.11 5.45 -12.68
CA THR A 422 -16.64 4.15 -13.12
C THR A 422 -17.51 4.32 -14.37
N GLN A 423 -17.44 3.33 -15.26
CA GLN A 423 -18.25 3.24 -16.47
C GLN A 423 -19.31 2.15 -16.30
N GLU A 424 -20.44 2.32 -16.99
CA GLU A 424 -21.55 1.39 -16.96
C GLU A 424 -22.10 1.10 -18.35
N SER A 425 -22.63 -0.09 -18.52
CA SER A 425 -23.42 -0.50 -19.68
C SER A 425 -24.55 -1.40 -19.22
N VAL A 426 -25.71 -1.28 -19.85
CA VAL A 426 -26.89 -2.11 -19.59
C VAL A 426 -27.42 -2.68 -20.90
N ILE A 427 -27.80 -3.95 -20.90
CA ILE A 427 -28.48 -4.61 -22.02
C ILE A 427 -29.69 -5.41 -21.53
N GLU A 428 -30.64 -5.68 -22.42
CA GLU A 428 -31.58 -6.79 -22.27
C GLU A 428 -30.95 -8.04 -22.91
N PHE A 429 -30.95 -9.16 -22.18
CA PHE A 429 -30.37 -10.42 -22.59
C PHE A 429 -31.35 -11.56 -22.34
N GLU A 430 -31.54 -12.40 -23.35
CA GLU A 430 -32.46 -13.54 -23.30
C GLU A 430 -31.72 -14.81 -22.90
N PHE A 431 -32.04 -15.31 -21.70
CA PHE A 431 -31.48 -16.56 -21.19
C PHE A 431 -32.37 -17.74 -21.59
N LYS A 432 -31.76 -18.89 -21.90
CA LYS A 432 -32.46 -20.13 -22.23
C LYS A 432 -32.92 -20.93 -21.00
N GLY A 433 -32.61 -20.43 -19.80
CA GLY A 433 -32.80 -21.15 -18.55
C GLY A 433 -31.72 -22.21 -18.30
N GLY A 434 -31.42 -22.46 -17.02
CA GLY A 434 -30.47 -23.47 -16.59
C GLY A 434 -29.11 -22.90 -16.20
N GLU A 435 -28.08 -23.75 -16.24
CA GLU A 435 -26.71 -23.38 -15.86
C GLU A 435 -25.99 -22.69 -17.02
N HIS A 436 -25.38 -21.54 -16.73
CA HIS A 436 -24.58 -20.75 -17.66
C HIS A 436 -23.18 -20.52 -17.08
N VAL A 437 -22.17 -20.53 -17.94
CA VAL A 437 -20.81 -20.12 -17.54
C VAL A 437 -20.68 -18.62 -17.77
N VAL A 438 -20.56 -17.87 -16.68
CA VAL A 438 -20.38 -16.42 -16.71
C VAL A 438 -18.93 -16.11 -16.41
N MET A 439 -18.31 -15.26 -17.23
CA MET A 439 -16.94 -14.79 -17.03
C MET A 439 -16.85 -13.29 -17.27
N LEU A 440 -16.22 -12.59 -16.34
CA LEU A 440 -15.99 -11.15 -16.36
C LEU A 440 -14.49 -10.89 -16.31
N GLU A 441 -13.95 -10.16 -17.27
CA GLU A 441 -12.56 -9.68 -17.25
C GLU A 441 -12.50 -8.15 -17.14
N GLN A 442 -11.49 -7.63 -16.46
CA GLN A 442 -11.18 -6.20 -16.40
C GLN A 442 -9.67 -5.97 -16.48
N MET A 443 -9.26 -4.95 -17.24
CA MET A 443 -7.90 -4.41 -17.18
C MET A 443 -7.77 -3.46 -15.99
N VAL A 444 -6.98 -3.83 -14.99
CA VAL A 444 -6.73 -3.03 -13.78
C VAL A 444 -5.46 -2.20 -13.96
N GLY A 445 -5.51 -0.93 -13.56
CA GLY A 445 -4.45 0.04 -13.81
C GLY A 445 -4.44 0.57 -15.25
N GLY A 446 -3.26 0.78 -15.81
CA GLY A 446 -3.12 1.21 -17.20
C GLY A 446 -1.96 2.17 -17.44
N VAL A 447 -1.73 2.46 -18.72
CA VAL A 447 -0.56 3.18 -19.22
C VAL A 447 -0.93 4.61 -19.62
N LEU A 448 -0.13 5.59 -19.19
CA LEU A 448 -0.25 7.01 -19.52
C LEU A 448 1.02 7.45 -20.28
N GLY A 449 1.13 7.06 -21.56
CA GLY A 449 2.37 7.21 -22.32
C GLY A 449 3.46 6.21 -21.89
N ALA A 450 4.70 6.37 -22.37
CA ALA A 450 5.71 5.30 -22.27
C ALA A 450 6.07 4.91 -20.82
N LYS A 451 6.21 5.89 -19.91
CA LYS A 451 6.77 5.67 -18.56
C LYS A 451 5.76 5.77 -17.42
N ASN A 452 4.59 6.38 -17.65
CA ASN A 452 3.65 6.66 -16.56
C ASN A 452 2.54 5.62 -16.53
N ARG A 453 1.97 5.42 -15.34
CA ARG A 453 0.95 4.40 -15.06
C ARG A 453 -0.16 4.99 -14.21
N ARG A 454 -1.37 4.45 -14.31
CA ARG A 454 -2.48 4.73 -13.38
C ARG A 454 -2.33 3.92 -12.11
N ARG A 455 -3.04 4.29 -11.04
CA ARG A 455 -3.11 3.42 -9.85
C ARG A 455 -3.82 2.10 -10.22
N PRO A 456 -3.31 0.93 -9.77
CA PRO A 456 -3.90 -0.37 -10.09
C PRO A 456 -5.11 -0.65 -9.18
N GLU A 457 -6.17 0.14 -9.37
CA GLU A 457 -7.42 0.04 -8.60
C GLU A 457 -8.53 -0.55 -9.48
N THR A 458 -9.34 -1.43 -8.90
CA THR A 458 -10.51 -2.05 -9.55
C THR A 458 -11.68 -1.07 -9.69
N GLY A 459 -11.81 -0.14 -8.74
CA GLY A 459 -13.08 0.55 -8.52
C GLY A 459 -14.17 -0.45 -8.15
N GLU A 460 -15.40 -0.20 -8.61
CA GLU A 460 -16.51 -1.13 -8.42
C GLU A 460 -16.67 -2.00 -9.69
N MET A 461 -16.13 -3.21 -9.67
CA MET A 461 -16.24 -4.18 -10.77
C MET A 461 -17.44 -5.10 -10.49
N VAL A 462 -18.55 -4.87 -11.20
CA VAL A 462 -19.83 -5.51 -10.91
C VAL A 462 -20.50 -6.06 -12.17
N VAL A 463 -21.09 -7.26 -12.02
CA VAL A 463 -22.18 -7.73 -12.87
C VAL A 463 -23.42 -7.87 -12.00
N ALA A 464 -24.45 -7.10 -12.33
CA ALA A 464 -25.75 -7.15 -11.67
C ALA A 464 -26.83 -7.45 -12.71
N TRP A 465 -27.98 -7.92 -12.24
CA TRP A 465 -29.10 -8.24 -13.11
C TRP A 465 -30.44 -7.83 -12.49
N SER A 466 -31.42 -7.59 -13.35
CA SER A 466 -32.81 -7.35 -12.96
C SER A 466 -33.70 -8.35 -13.69
N LYS A 467 -34.55 -9.03 -12.91
CA LYS A 467 -35.43 -10.09 -13.45
C LYS A 467 -36.49 -9.47 -14.35
N GLN A 468 -36.95 -10.24 -15.34
CA GLN A 468 -37.99 -9.79 -16.27
C GLN A 468 -39.22 -9.34 -15.47
N GLY A 469 -39.71 -8.13 -15.76
CA GLY A 469 -40.87 -7.56 -15.06
C GLY A 469 -40.59 -6.97 -13.67
N THR A 470 -39.32 -6.83 -13.26
CA THR A 470 -38.94 -6.20 -11.98
C THR A 470 -38.09 -4.95 -12.19
N GLU A 471 -38.07 -4.06 -11.21
CA GLU A 471 -37.20 -2.86 -11.17
C GLU A 471 -36.05 -2.98 -10.16
N THR A 472 -36.04 -4.06 -9.37
CA THR A 472 -34.99 -4.33 -8.39
C THR A 472 -33.78 -4.95 -9.08
N TRP A 473 -32.60 -4.66 -8.52
CA TRP A 473 -31.32 -5.15 -9.01
C TRP A 473 -30.66 -6.06 -7.98
N GLU A 474 -30.04 -7.13 -8.45
CA GLU A 474 -29.31 -8.09 -7.64
C GLU A 474 -27.89 -8.23 -8.20
N LEU A 475 -26.88 -8.38 -7.35
CA LEU A 475 -25.56 -8.85 -7.78
C LEU A 475 -25.73 -10.25 -8.37
N LEU A 476 -25.13 -10.50 -9.53
CA LEU A 476 -25.14 -11.83 -10.12
C LEU A 476 -24.34 -12.78 -9.23
N THR A 477 -24.96 -13.85 -8.76
CA THR A 477 -24.34 -14.79 -7.82
C THR A 477 -24.63 -16.25 -8.20
N PRO A 478 -23.64 -17.15 -8.09
CA PRO A 478 -23.87 -18.59 -8.15
C PRO A 478 -24.46 -19.16 -6.84
N GLY A 479 -24.55 -18.34 -5.79
CA GLY A 479 -25.15 -18.70 -4.50
C GLY A 479 -26.66 -18.85 -4.56
N LYS A 480 -27.25 -19.51 -3.56
CA LYS A 480 -28.70 -19.71 -3.47
C LYS A 480 -29.48 -18.47 -3.02
N GLU A 481 -28.83 -17.62 -2.21
CA GLU A 481 -29.44 -16.44 -1.64
C GLU A 481 -29.23 -15.24 -2.57
N PRO A 482 -30.30 -14.53 -2.98
CA PRO A 482 -30.16 -13.32 -3.77
C PRO A 482 -29.47 -12.22 -2.96
N LEU A 483 -28.63 -11.43 -3.63
CA LEU A 483 -27.90 -10.32 -3.03
C LEU A 483 -28.38 -9.03 -3.69
N ALA A 484 -29.21 -8.25 -2.99
CA ALA A 484 -29.69 -6.97 -3.52
C ALA A 484 -28.52 -6.02 -3.85
N TYR A 485 -28.69 -5.20 -4.89
CA TYR A 485 -27.70 -4.24 -5.35
C TYR A 485 -28.22 -2.80 -5.20
N ASN A 486 -28.13 -2.33 -3.96
CA ASN A 486 -28.41 -0.96 -3.53
C ASN A 486 -27.33 -0.53 -2.52
N ASP A 487 -27.33 0.75 -2.10
CA ASP A 487 -26.25 1.29 -1.25
C ASP A 487 -26.08 0.55 0.08
N GLN A 488 -27.19 0.19 0.74
CA GLN A 488 -27.16 -0.51 2.02
C GLN A 488 -26.63 -1.95 1.87
N ALA A 489 -27.14 -2.69 0.88
CA ALA A 489 -26.74 -4.07 0.64
C ALA A 489 -25.29 -4.16 0.14
N TRP A 490 -24.85 -3.22 -0.70
CA TRP A 490 -23.46 -3.13 -1.15
C TRP A 490 -22.51 -2.88 0.03
N ALA A 491 -22.80 -1.91 0.90
CA ALA A 491 -21.96 -1.62 2.07
C ALA A 491 -21.81 -2.86 2.99
N ALA A 492 -22.90 -3.61 3.19
CA ALA A 492 -22.86 -4.84 3.99
C ALA A 492 -22.08 -5.98 3.29
N TYR A 493 -22.15 -6.05 1.96
CA TYR A 493 -21.40 -7.01 1.15
C TYR A 493 -19.90 -6.69 1.15
N GLU A 494 -19.53 -5.43 0.88
CA GLU A 494 -18.17 -4.92 0.90
C GLU A 494 -17.50 -5.14 2.26
N ALA A 495 -18.19 -4.84 3.37
CA ALA A 495 -17.66 -5.09 4.71
C ALA A 495 -17.32 -6.58 4.96
N LYS A 496 -18.10 -7.51 4.39
CA LYS A 496 -17.80 -8.96 4.46
C LYS A 496 -16.62 -9.33 3.57
N GLN A 497 -16.50 -8.73 2.38
CA GLN A 497 -15.35 -8.93 1.51
C GLN A 497 -14.06 -8.43 2.15
N ASP A 498 -14.06 -7.24 2.75
CA ASP A 498 -12.91 -6.67 3.46
C ASP A 498 -12.39 -7.60 4.55
N LEU A 499 -13.28 -8.18 5.35
CA LEU A 499 -12.91 -9.16 6.38
C LEU A 499 -12.27 -10.41 5.76
N LYS A 500 -12.79 -10.88 4.62
CA LYS A 500 -12.21 -12.04 3.94
C LYS A 500 -10.86 -11.73 3.31
N LEU A 501 -10.70 -10.55 2.72
CA LEU A 501 -9.42 -10.08 2.18
C LEU A 501 -8.38 -9.90 3.30
N ALA A 502 -8.79 -9.39 4.46
CA ALA A 502 -7.91 -9.29 5.63
C ALA A 502 -7.38 -10.66 6.07
N GLU A 503 -8.22 -11.70 6.06
CA GLU A 503 -7.82 -13.09 6.33
C GLU A 503 -6.82 -13.60 5.28
N VAL A 504 -7.16 -13.48 3.99
CA VAL A 504 -6.28 -13.90 2.87
C VAL A 504 -4.92 -13.19 2.95
N ASN A 505 -4.92 -11.89 3.20
CA ASN A 505 -3.70 -11.09 3.34
C ASN A 505 -2.87 -11.55 4.56
N SER A 506 -3.51 -11.83 5.69
CA SER A 506 -2.84 -12.36 6.89
C SER A 506 -2.17 -13.71 6.63
N GLU A 507 -2.89 -14.62 5.97
CA GLU A 507 -2.37 -15.94 5.60
C GLU A 507 -1.18 -15.85 4.63
N ALA A 508 -1.29 -14.99 3.60
CA ALA A 508 -0.21 -14.75 2.64
C ALA A 508 1.05 -14.21 3.30
N ARG A 509 0.92 -13.18 4.17
CA ARG A 509 2.05 -12.66 4.95
C ARG A 509 2.67 -13.72 5.84
N ALA A 510 1.85 -14.49 6.56
CA ALA A 510 2.33 -15.55 7.45
C ALA A 510 3.05 -16.66 6.67
N ALA A 511 2.56 -17.04 5.49
CA ALA A 511 3.17 -18.05 4.63
C ALA A 511 4.56 -17.64 4.15
N LEU A 512 4.71 -16.41 3.66
CA LEU A 512 5.99 -15.89 3.18
C LEU A 512 6.99 -15.74 4.34
N ARG A 513 6.54 -15.24 5.50
CA ARG A 513 7.37 -15.16 6.71
C ARG A 513 7.88 -16.52 7.19
N ARG A 514 7.09 -17.60 7.07
CA ARG A 514 7.57 -18.96 7.38
C ARG A 514 8.77 -19.37 6.52
N GLY A 515 8.86 -18.90 5.28
CA GLY A 515 10.02 -19.10 4.41
C GLY A 515 11.31 -18.48 4.96
N GLN A 516 11.20 -17.41 5.76
CA GLN A 516 12.33 -16.72 6.40
C GLN A 516 12.59 -17.20 7.84
N ALA A 517 11.80 -18.15 8.37
CA ALA A 517 11.86 -18.56 9.77
C ALA A 517 13.25 -19.09 10.18
N GLY A 518 13.95 -19.78 9.27
CA GLY A 518 15.28 -20.33 9.57
C GLY A 518 16.33 -19.26 9.90
N TYR A 519 16.22 -18.06 9.31
CA TYR A 519 17.09 -16.92 9.65
C TYR A 519 16.79 -16.40 11.06
N TRP A 520 15.50 -16.22 11.38
CA TRP A 520 15.06 -15.69 12.67
C TRP A 520 15.29 -16.64 13.84
N VAL A 521 15.14 -17.95 13.62
CA VAL A 521 15.49 -18.96 14.63
C VAL A 521 16.98 -18.82 15.01
N LYS A 522 17.89 -18.71 14.03
CA LYS A 522 19.32 -18.51 14.30
C LYS A 522 19.60 -17.21 15.07
N ARG A 523 18.92 -16.11 14.69
CA ARG A 523 19.01 -14.82 15.38
C ARG A 523 18.58 -14.94 16.85
N HIS A 524 17.49 -15.64 17.14
CA HIS A 524 16.97 -15.83 18.50
C HIS A 524 17.77 -16.88 19.31
N GLU A 525 18.36 -17.87 18.66
CA GLU A 525 19.34 -18.78 19.28
C GLU A 525 20.59 -18.02 19.72
N ALA A 526 21.11 -17.10 18.88
CA ALA A 526 22.24 -16.25 19.24
C ALA A 526 21.92 -15.34 20.44
N ALA A 527 20.69 -14.80 20.49
CA ALA A 527 20.20 -14.04 21.64
C ALA A 527 20.09 -14.89 22.92
N THR A 528 19.56 -16.10 22.80
CA THR A 528 19.46 -17.05 23.92
C THR A 528 20.85 -17.43 24.45
N LYS A 529 21.81 -17.68 23.55
CA LYS A 529 23.20 -17.95 23.91
C LYS A 529 23.84 -16.76 24.63
N TRP A 530 23.69 -15.55 24.08
CA TRP A 530 24.22 -14.34 24.72
C TRP A 530 23.64 -14.14 26.14
N LEU A 531 22.34 -14.39 26.34
CA LEU A 531 21.73 -14.33 27.67
C LEU A 531 22.37 -15.34 28.64
N ALA A 532 22.67 -16.56 28.19
CA ALA A 532 23.30 -17.60 29.00
C ALA A 532 24.78 -17.31 29.29
N ASP A 533 25.49 -16.70 28.35
CA ASP A 533 26.92 -16.36 28.46
C ASP A 533 27.17 -15.06 29.26
N THR A 534 26.13 -14.28 29.56
CA THR A 534 26.23 -13.00 30.28
C THR A 534 25.62 -13.07 31.69
N PRO A 535 26.18 -12.34 32.68
CA PRO A 535 25.67 -12.35 34.05
C PRO A 535 24.19 -11.93 34.14
N GLU A 536 23.39 -12.71 34.88
CA GLU A 536 21.98 -12.38 35.14
C GLU A 536 21.83 -11.16 36.04
N VAL A 537 20.73 -10.42 35.85
CA VAL A 537 20.37 -9.32 36.74
C VAL A 537 19.73 -9.91 38.00
N LYS A 538 20.35 -9.67 39.16
CA LYS A 538 19.83 -10.14 40.43
C LYS A 538 18.53 -9.40 40.78
N VAL A 539 17.41 -10.11 40.78
CA VAL A 539 16.14 -9.58 41.27
C VAL A 539 16.21 -9.40 42.79
N PRO A 540 15.87 -8.22 43.33
CA PRO A 540 15.81 -7.99 44.76
C PRO A 540 14.77 -8.88 45.44
N GLU A 541 15.03 -9.23 46.70
CA GLU A 541 14.02 -9.86 47.55
C GLU A 541 12.85 -8.90 47.82
N ALA A 542 11.70 -9.45 48.19
CA ALA A 542 10.53 -8.66 48.52
C ALA A 542 10.84 -7.73 49.71
N THR A 543 10.55 -6.43 49.55
CA THR A 543 10.80 -5.45 50.61
C THR A 543 9.71 -5.54 51.68
N GLU A 544 10.08 -5.81 52.92
CA GLU A 544 9.15 -5.85 54.06
C GLU A 544 8.25 -4.60 54.12
N GLY A 545 6.94 -4.80 54.28
CA GLY A 545 5.94 -3.73 54.30
C GLY A 545 5.44 -3.26 52.93
N TYR A 546 5.98 -3.78 51.81
CA TYR A 546 5.56 -3.43 50.46
C TYR A 546 4.87 -4.62 49.76
N PRO A 547 3.69 -4.44 49.14
CA PRO A 547 3.02 -5.51 48.41
C PRO A 547 3.72 -5.78 47.07
N THR A 548 3.82 -7.05 46.69
CA THR A 548 4.53 -7.50 45.47
C THR A 548 3.66 -8.47 44.67
N GLN A 549 3.70 -8.35 43.34
CA GLN A 549 3.05 -9.27 42.40
C GLN A 549 4.10 -9.91 41.48
N ASN A 550 5.11 -9.16 41.04
CA ASN A 550 6.22 -9.69 40.25
C ASN A 550 7.56 -8.97 40.53
N ALA A 551 8.61 -9.34 39.80
CA ALA A 551 9.96 -8.79 39.99
C ALA A 551 10.05 -7.26 39.91
N ILE A 552 9.21 -6.61 39.09
CA ILE A 552 9.19 -5.14 38.94
C ILE A 552 8.88 -4.47 40.29
N ASP A 553 7.94 -5.03 41.04
CA ASP A 553 7.53 -4.48 42.34
C ASP A 553 8.66 -4.56 43.37
N ASN A 554 9.52 -5.58 43.29
CA ASN A 554 10.68 -5.71 44.17
C ASN A 554 11.73 -4.64 43.86
N PHE A 555 12.04 -4.38 42.59
CA PHE A 555 12.95 -3.30 42.21
C PHE A 555 12.45 -1.93 42.66
N ILE A 556 11.16 -1.63 42.43
CA ILE A 556 10.55 -0.35 42.82
C ILE A 556 10.55 -0.18 44.34
N SER A 557 10.06 -1.17 45.09
CA SER A 557 9.99 -1.08 46.55
C SER A 557 11.37 -0.95 47.20
N GLN A 558 12.38 -1.67 46.69
CA GLN A 558 13.75 -1.55 47.18
C GLN A 558 14.32 -0.14 46.93
N LYS A 559 14.10 0.42 45.73
CA LYS A 559 14.53 1.78 45.41
C LYS A 559 13.82 2.81 46.29
N ILE A 560 12.52 2.68 46.50
CA ILE A 560 11.75 3.56 47.40
C ILE A 560 12.34 3.52 48.82
N LYS A 561 12.57 2.32 49.37
CA LYS A 561 13.16 2.17 50.72
C LYS A 561 14.55 2.83 50.80
N ARG A 562 15.40 2.62 49.80
CA ARG A 562 16.75 3.24 49.73
C ARG A 562 16.68 4.77 49.67
N VAL A 563 15.91 5.31 48.74
CA VAL A 563 15.81 6.76 48.53
C VAL A 563 15.12 7.46 49.71
N THR A 564 14.15 6.81 50.34
CA THR A 564 13.50 7.34 51.55
C THR A 564 14.53 7.46 52.69
N ALA A 565 15.34 6.42 52.92
CA ALA A 565 16.40 6.46 53.94
C ALA A 565 17.44 7.57 53.65
N GLN A 566 17.83 7.74 52.38
CA GLN A 566 18.76 8.82 51.97
C GLN A 566 18.17 10.22 52.21
N ASN A 567 16.90 10.44 51.85
CA ASN A 567 16.25 11.73 52.06
C ASN A 567 16.06 12.04 53.55
N THR A 568 15.70 11.04 54.38
CA THR A 568 15.65 11.21 55.84
C THR A 568 17.02 11.60 56.41
N ALA A 569 18.10 10.97 55.94
CA ALA A 569 19.46 11.33 56.35
C ALA A 569 19.83 12.76 55.91
N ALA A 570 19.50 13.17 54.68
CA ALA A 570 19.77 14.52 54.19
C ALA A 570 19.00 15.61 54.96
N GLN A 571 17.76 15.34 55.37
CA GLN A 571 16.95 16.26 56.17
C GLN A 571 17.46 16.43 57.61
N SER A 572 18.36 15.56 58.09
CA SER A 572 18.96 15.70 59.42
C SER A 572 20.10 16.73 59.49
N GLY A 573 20.59 17.20 58.34
CA GLY A 573 21.62 18.26 58.25
C GLY A 573 21.05 19.68 58.27
N THR A 574 21.92 20.68 58.38
CA THR A 574 21.50 22.09 58.28
C THR A 574 21.49 22.60 56.84
N VAL A 575 22.13 21.87 55.92
CA VAL A 575 22.20 22.18 54.48
C VAL A 575 21.48 21.12 53.65
N ASP A 576 20.49 21.54 52.86
CA ASP A 576 19.74 20.65 51.96
C ASP A 576 20.34 20.69 50.55
N TYR A 577 20.77 19.54 50.04
CA TYR A 577 21.43 19.46 48.74
C TYR A 577 20.61 20.11 47.60
N PHE A 578 19.32 19.80 47.49
CA PHE A 578 18.49 20.26 46.36
C PHE A 578 18.11 21.73 46.46
N ARG A 579 17.97 22.27 47.68
CA ARG A 579 17.65 23.69 47.91
C ARG A 579 18.88 24.58 47.87
N ASP A 580 19.98 24.12 48.47
CA ASP A 580 21.12 24.96 48.81
C ASP A 580 22.32 24.73 47.90
N ILE A 581 22.57 23.48 47.48
CA ILE A 581 23.81 23.10 46.77
C ILE A 581 23.61 22.97 45.27
N GLN A 582 22.59 22.24 44.83
CA GLN A 582 22.31 22.01 43.41
C GLN A 582 22.19 23.33 42.61
N PRO A 583 21.49 24.39 43.07
CA PRO A 583 21.41 25.64 42.31
C PRO A 583 22.77 26.31 42.09
N ILE A 584 23.71 26.12 43.02
CA ILE A 584 25.09 26.61 42.87
C ILE A 584 25.78 25.83 41.75
N LEU A 585 25.70 24.49 41.78
CA LEU A 585 26.32 23.63 40.78
C LEU A 585 25.73 23.85 39.38
N GLU A 586 24.41 23.98 39.27
CA GLU A 586 23.72 24.27 38.01
C GLU A 586 24.17 25.60 37.40
N THR A 587 24.25 26.65 38.22
CA THR A 587 24.56 28.00 37.72
C THR A 587 26.05 28.20 37.46
N LYS A 588 26.94 27.45 38.12
CA LYS A 588 28.38 27.71 38.14
C LYS A 588 29.25 26.59 37.57
N CYS A 589 28.76 25.35 37.56
CA CYS A 589 29.60 24.18 37.32
C CYS A 589 29.11 23.31 36.16
N TYR A 590 27.80 23.16 35.97
CA TYR A 590 27.23 22.19 35.03
C TYR A 590 27.56 22.46 33.57
N ASP A 591 27.74 23.72 33.17
CA ASP A 591 28.19 24.08 31.81
C ASP A 591 29.46 23.36 31.36
N CYS A 592 30.32 22.93 32.30
CA CYS A 592 31.55 22.18 32.01
C CYS A 592 31.61 20.80 32.65
N HIS A 593 30.78 20.50 33.65
CA HIS A 593 30.89 19.30 34.50
C HIS A 593 29.59 18.47 34.59
N GLN A 594 28.72 18.58 33.58
CA GLN A 594 27.51 17.76 33.44
C GLN A 594 27.54 16.95 32.13
N GLY A 595 26.87 15.79 32.11
CA GLY A 595 26.68 15.01 30.89
C GLY A 595 27.88 14.14 30.55
N THR A 596 28.14 13.95 29.26
CA THR A 596 29.17 13.06 28.74
C THR A 596 30.46 13.80 28.35
N LYS A 597 30.35 14.97 27.73
CA LYS A 597 31.48 15.87 27.39
C LYS A 597 31.85 16.80 28.57
N THR A 598 32.45 16.24 29.63
CA THR A 598 32.91 17.02 30.79
C THR A 598 34.38 17.42 30.72
N LYS A 599 34.75 18.59 31.27
CA LYS A 599 36.16 19.00 31.37
C LYS A 599 36.91 18.27 32.48
N GLY A 600 38.11 17.78 32.16
CA GLY A 600 38.99 17.07 33.10
C GLY A 600 38.36 15.80 33.67
N ASP A 601 37.40 15.19 32.96
CA ASP A 601 36.60 14.03 33.38
C ASP A 601 35.91 14.16 34.75
N LEU A 602 35.81 15.38 35.29
CA LEU A 602 35.09 15.65 36.52
C LEU A 602 33.61 15.86 36.21
N ARG A 603 32.76 15.05 36.86
CA ARG A 603 31.32 15.30 36.85
C ARG A 603 30.77 15.68 38.21
N LEU A 604 29.91 16.69 38.21
CA LEU A 604 29.29 17.26 39.40
C LEU A 604 27.77 17.10 39.40
N ASP A 605 27.22 16.37 38.44
CA ASP A 605 25.80 16.00 38.34
C ASP A 605 25.56 14.52 38.76
N ASP A 606 26.58 13.87 39.31
CA ASP A 606 26.57 12.49 39.78
C ASP A 606 27.31 12.36 41.10
N VAL A 607 26.66 11.84 42.13
CA VAL A 607 27.28 11.69 43.46
C VAL A 607 28.51 10.78 43.43
N VAL A 608 28.46 9.67 42.69
CA VAL A 608 29.56 8.70 42.64
C VAL A 608 30.72 9.28 41.84
N ALA A 609 30.45 9.91 40.70
CA ALA A 609 31.50 10.54 39.90
C ALA A 609 32.13 11.74 40.62
N ALA A 610 31.34 12.56 41.31
CA ALA A 610 31.85 13.70 42.07
C ALA A 610 32.74 13.25 43.24
N MET A 611 32.40 12.14 43.90
CA MET A 611 33.24 11.53 44.95
C MET A 611 34.52 10.92 44.38
N ARG A 612 34.46 10.33 43.17
CA ARG A 612 35.65 9.80 42.49
C ARG A 612 36.60 10.92 42.06
N GLY A 613 36.04 12.04 41.59
CA GLY A 613 36.80 13.16 41.03
C GLY A 613 37.19 12.99 39.56
N GLY A 614 37.94 13.97 39.07
CA GLY A 614 38.42 14.05 37.69
C GLY A 614 39.84 13.50 37.50
N GLU A 615 40.43 13.79 36.34
CA GLU A 615 41.72 13.25 35.88
C GLU A 615 42.91 13.59 36.79
N SER A 616 42.98 14.83 37.29
CA SER A 616 44.21 15.39 37.85
C SER A 616 44.18 15.72 39.35
N ASP A 617 43.00 15.89 39.95
CA ASP A 617 42.85 16.54 41.27
C ASP A 617 42.42 15.58 42.39
N GLY A 618 42.37 14.27 42.13
CA GLY A 618 41.82 13.29 43.05
C GLY A 618 40.32 13.51 43.32
N ALA A 619 39.83 13.01 44.46
CA ALA A 619 38.40 13.05 44.82
C ALA A 619 37.83 14.48 44.79
N GLY A 620 36.78 14.69 43.98
CA GLY A 620 36.08 15.97 43.86
C GLY A 620 35.44 16.39 45.18
N ILE A 621 34.79 15.42 45.84
CA ILE A 621 34.13 15.57 47.13
C ILE A 621 34.55 14.41 48.04
N THR A 622 35.13 14.75 49.18
CA THR A 622 35.41 13.78 50.26
C THR A 622 34.47 14.07 51.44
N PRO A 623 33.43 13.24 51.67
CA PRO A 623 32.50 13.42 52.77
C PRO A 623 33.19 13.65 54.12
N LYS A 624 32.68 14.60 54.91
CA LYS A 624 33.21 15.06 56.22
C LYS A 624 34.58 15.76 56.18
N HIS A 625 35.23 15.81 55.02
CA HIS A 625 36.58 16.35 54.84
C HIS A 625 36.63 17.41 53.73
N PRO A 626 36.06 18.62 53.96
CA PRO A 626 36.12 19.71 52.98
C PRO A 626 37.56 20.05 52.58
N GLU A 627 38.52 19.93 53.51
CA GLU A 627 39.95 20.15 53.28
C GLU A 627 40.59 19.15 52.32
N LYS A 628 39.94 17.99 52.11
CA LYS A 628 40.36 16.95 51.16
C LYS A 628 39.48 16.90 49.91
N SER A 629 38.60 17.88 49.73
CA SER A 629 37.68 17.95 48.59
C SER A 629 38.22 18.94 47.57
N SER A 630 38.64 18.47 46.40
CA SER A 630 39.29 19.35 45.41
C SER A 630 38.36 20.45 44.90
N ILE A 631 37.03 20.24 44.93
CA ILE A 631 36.07 21.30 44.60
C ILE A 631 36.25 22.53 45.47
N ILE A 632 36.50 22.38 46.77
CA ILE A 632 36.69 23.51 47.69
C ILE A 632 37.98 24.25 47.37
N ALA A 633 39.06 23.51 47.09
CA ALA A 633 40.34 24.10 46.69
C ALA A 633 40.21 24.92 45.39
N ARG A 634 39.47 24.41 44.40
CA ARG A 634 39.29 25.05 43.09
C ARG A 634 38.37 26.28 43.13
N VAL A 635 37.33 26.28 43.97
CA VAL A 635 36.44 27.46 44.07
C VAL A 635 36.95 28.54 45.03
N SER A 636 37.97 28.24 45.84
CA SER A 636 38.50 29.17 46.87
C SER A 636 39.89 29.73 46.57
N THR A 637 40.53 29.35 45.47
CA THR A 637 41.86 29.86 45.08
C THR A 637 41.76 31.23 44.41
N ASP A 638 42.76 32.08 44.62
CA ASP A 638 42.90 33.38 43.94
C ASP A 638 43.74 33.29 42.65
N ASP A 639 44.25 32.10 42.31
CA ASP A 639 45.00 31.85 41.07
C ASP A 639 44.06 31.81 39.86
N GLU A 640 44.21 32.77 38.95
CA GLU A 640 43.37 32.95 37.77
C GLU A 640 43.38 31.75 36.82
N GLU A 641 44.43 30.92 36.82
CA GLU A 641 44.50 29.71 35.97
C GLU A 641 43.83 28.48 36.63
N LEU A 642 43.70 28.49 37.95
CA LEU A 642 43.23 27.35 38.74
C LEU A 642 41.82 27.53 39.31
N ILE A 643 41.31 28.77 39.36
CA ILE A 643 40.01 29.10 39.92
C ILE A 643 38.86 28.58 39.07
N MET A 644 37.84 28.03 39.72
CA MET A 644 36.63 27.53 39.07
C MET A 644 35.38 28.33 39.52
N PRO A 645 34.48 28.72 38.59
CA PRO A 645 34.60 28.55 37.14
C PRO A 645 35.61 29.51 36.50
N PRO A 646 36.34 29.10 35.44
CA PRO A 646 37.38 29.91 34.79
C PRO A 646 36.81 31.02 33.91
N LYS A 647 35.49 31.00 33.65
CA LYS A 647 34.75 32.02 32.93
C LYS A 647 33.48 32.35 33.72
N GLY A 648 33.21 33.64 33.89
CA GLY A 648 32.06 34.13 34.66
C GLY A 648 32.45 34.62 36.05
N LYS A 649 31.45 34.96 36.87
CA LYS A 649 31.69 35.42 38.25
C LYS A 649 32.04 34.21 39.14
N PRO A 650 33.13 34.25 39.93
CA PRO A 650 33.44 33.26 40.96
C PRO A 650 32.27 33.04 41.92
N LEU A 651 32.31 31.94 42.66
CA LEU A 651 31.35 31.69 43.75
C LEU A 651 31.54 32.76 44.84
N THR A 652 30.45 33.21 45.45
CA THR A 652 30.54 34.13 46.59
C THR A 652 31.04 33.40 47.84
N LYS A 653 31.53 34.16 48.84
CA LYS A 653 31.99 33.57 50.11
C LYS A 653 30.89 32.74 50.78
N GLU A 654 29.64 33.19 50.69
CA GLU A 654 28.47 32.49 51.23
C GLU A 654 28.22 31.16 50.51
N GLN A 655 28.38 31.12 49.18
CA GLN A 655 28.23 29.90 48.38
C GLN A 655 29.33 28.87 48.70
N ILE A 656 30.58 29.34 48.85
CA ILE A 656 31.72 28.51 49.22
C ILE A 656 31.55 27.95 50.64
N GLU A 657 31.07 28.77 51.58
CA GLU A 657 30.78 28.34 52.95
C GLU A 657 29.64 27.31 53.00
N LEU A 658 28.63 27.45 52.14
CA LEU A 658 27.53 26.49 52.03
C LEU A 658 28.01 25.13 51.52
N LEU A 659 28.86 25.12 50.48
CA LEU A 659 29.53 23.91 49.99
C LEU A 659 30.40 23.27 51.08
N ASN A 660 31.22 24.06 51.78
CA ASN A 660 32.06 23.58 52.89
C ASN A 660 31.23 22.93 53.99
N ARG A 661 30.14 23.58 54.42
CA ARG A 661 29.26 23.08 55.48
C ARG A 661 28.57 21.78 55.05
N TRP A 662 28.02 21.73 53.85
CA TRP A 662 27.41 20.52 53.31
C TRP A 662 28.39 19.34 53.27
N ILE A 663 29.63 19.56 52.80
CA ILE A 663 30.65 18.51 52.79
C ILE A 663 31.01 18.08 54.21
N LYS A 664 31.16 19.02 55.15
CA LYS A 664 31.45 18.74 56.57
C LYS A 664 30.35 17.91 57.23
N GLU A 665 29.08 18.14 56.86
CA GLU A 665 27.92 17.36 57.31
C GLU A 665 27.83 15.97 56.67
N GLY A 666 28.78 15.63 55.80
CA GLY A 666 28.86 14.31 55.14
C GLY A 666 28.46 14.32 53.67
N ALA A 667 28.29 15.49 53.05
CA ALA A 667 27.87 15.64 51.66
C ALA A 667 26.61 14.80 51.35
N ASN A 668 25.60 14.86 52.23
CA ASN A 668 24.38 14.09 52.06
C ASN A 668 23.69 14.50 50.75
N TRP A 669 23.77 13.62 49.75
CA TRP A 669 23.28 13.83 48.39
C TRP A 669 22.32 12.69 48.03
N PRO A 670 21.00 12.86 48.26
CA PRO A 670 20.03 11.84 47.87
C PRO A 670 20.04 11.66 46.35
N GLU A 671 19.89 10.41 45.89
CA GLU A 671 19.87 10.10 44.46
C GLU A 671 18.74 10.84 43.72
N VAL A 672 17.62 11.06 44.40
CA VAL A 672 16.41 11.69 43.85
C VAL A 672 15.71 12.48 44.94
N LYS A 673 15.29 13.72 44.61
CA LYS A 673 14.41 14.52 45.47
C LYS A 673 12.99 13.97 45.38
N VAL A 674 12.42 13.56 46.51
CA VAL A 674 11.05 13.03 46.52
C VAL A 674 10.19 13.76 47.55
N ALA A 675 9.08 14.31 47.08
CA ALA A 675 8.06 14.91 47.94
C ALA A 675 7.15 13.83 48.58
N HIS A 676 6.94 12.72 47.86
CA HIS A 676 6.11 11.59 48.26
C HIS A 676 6.83 10.28 47.95
N ALA A 677 6.96 9.42 48.96
CA ALA A 677 7.55 8.08 48.83
C ALA A 677 6.54 6.94 49.07
N ASN A 678 5.29 7.28 49.40
CA ASN A 678 4.24 6.32 49.71
C ASN A 678 3.60 5.79 48.42
N LEU A 679 3.38 4.48 48.37
CA LEU A 679 2.64 3.86 47.26
C LEU A 679 1.14 4.16 47.39
N THR A 680 0.50 4.53 46.28
CA THR A 680 -0.98 4.60 46.22
C THR A 680 -1.59 3.20 46.31
N PRO A 681 -2.86 3.05 46.73
CA PRO A 681 -3.53 1.75 46.70
C PRO A 681 -3.70 1.23 45.26
N LEU A 682 -4.05 -0.05 45.11
CA LEU A 682 -4.47 -0.58 43.81
C LEU A 682 -5.74 0.14 43.35
N THR A 683 -5.83 0.44 42.05
CA THR A 683 -7.02 1.06 41.46
C THR A 683 -8.20 0.08 41.49
N ASP A 684 -9.44 0.60 41.48
CA ASP A 684 -10.64 -0.24 41.39
C ASP A 684 -10.76 -0.93 40.02
N ASP A 685 -11.65 -1.90 39.91
CA ASP A 685 -11.76 -2.76 38.73
C ASP A 685 -12.20 -2.02 37.45
N LEU A 686 -13.11 -1.07 37.53
CA LEU A 686 -13.56 -0.33 36.36
C LEU A 686 -12.50 0.67 35.90
N SER A 687 -11.84 1.35 36.84
CA SER A 687 -10.68 2.20 36.56
C SER A 687 -9.52 1.40 35.95
N PHE A 688 -9.22 0.20 36.49
CA PHE A 688 -8.24 -0.71 35.91
C PHE A 688 -8.60 -1.08 34.47
N LEU A 689 -9.85 -1.50 34.23
CA LEU A 689 -10.30 -1.91 32.91
C LEU A 689 -10.22 -0.74 31.91
N ARG A 690 -10.65 0.47 32.32
CA ARG A 690 -10.56 1.67 31.46
C ARG A 690 -9.11 1.95 31.09
N ARG A 691 -8.19 2.00 32.06
CA ARG A 691 -6.76 2.21 31.81
C ARG A 691 -6.19 1.13 30.89
N ALA A 692 -6.38 -0.14 31.25
CA ALA A 692 -5.85 -1.26 30.48
C ALA A 692 -6.35 -1.27 29.03
N THR A 693 -7.64 -0.95 28.80
CA THR A 693 -8.21 -0.90 27.45
C THR A 693 -7.65 0.29 26.65
N LEU A 694 -7.55 1.47 27.25
CA LEU A 694 -6.95 2.64 26.59
C LEU A 694 -5.46 2.43 26.27
N ASP A 695 -4.69 1.86 27.18
CA ASP A 695 -3.26 1.63 27.01
C ASP A 695 -2.93 0.54 25.99
N THR A 696 -3.83 -0.43 25.78
CA THR A 696 -3.63 -1.55 24.85
C THR A 696 -4.29 -1.30 23.50
N VAL A 697 -5.61 -1.10 23.47
CA VAL A 697 -6.42 -1.04 22.24
C VAL A 697 -6.84 0.38 21.86
N GLY A 698 -6.48 1.40 22.66
CA GLY A 698 -6.62 2.80 22.29
C GLY A 698 -8.02 3.40 22.38
N VAL A 699 -9.02 2.60 22.77
CA VAL A 699 -10.41 3.06 22.94
C VAL A 699 -10.96 2.68 24.31
N ALA A 700 -11.98 3.39 24.80
CA ALA A 700 -12.71 2.98 26.00
C ALA A 700 -13.36 1.59 25.83
N PRO A 701 -13.50 0.80 26.91
CA PRO A 701 -14.09 -0.54 26.81
C PRO A 701 -15.56 -0.48 26.42
N SER A 702 -15.97 -1.40 25.56
CA SER A 702 -17.38 -1.57 25.20
C SER A 702 -18.19 -2.12 26.37
N LEU A 703 -19.51 -1.94 26.33
CA LEU A 703 -20.42 -2.50 27.35
C LEU A 703 -20.26 -4.02 27.51
N ALA A 704 -20.07 -4.75 26.40
CA ALA A 704 -19.85 -6.19 26.42
C ALA A 704 -18.56 -6.56 27.17
N GLU A 705 -17.50 -5.77 27.02
CA GLU A 705 -16.22 -5.98 27.71
C GLU A 705 -16.32 -5.66 29.21
N ILE A 706 -17.03 -4.58 29.56
CA ILE A 706 -17.30 -4.21 30.95
C ILE A 706 -18.11 -5.31 31.64
N GLU A 707 -19.15 -5.80 30.98
CA GLU A 707 -20.01 -6.86 31.51
C GLU A 707 -19.23 -8.17 31.70
N ALA A 708 -18.47 -8.59 30.69
CA ALA A 708 -17.64 -9.79 30.78
C ALA A 708 -16.62 -9.71 31.92
N PHE A 709 -15.95 -8.55 32.09
CA PHE A 709 -14.97 -8.36 33.15
C PHE A 709 -15.60 -8.30 34.55
N THR A 710 -16.75 -7.65 34.69
CA THR A 710 -17.44 -7.50 35.98
C THR A 710 -18.04 -8.84 36.45
N LYS A 711 -18.47 -9.69 35.51
CA LYS A 711 -18.98 -11.04 35.81
C LYS A 711 -17.88 -12.02 36.21
N ASP A 712 -16.63 -11.79 35.81
CA ASP A 712 -15.51 -12.63 36.20
C ASP A 712 -15.10 -12.35 37.66
N THR A 713 -15.27 -13.36 38.51
CA THR A 713 -14.92 -13.32 39.94
C THR A 713 -13.59 -14.01 40.26
N SER A 714 -12.87 -14.48 39.23
CA SER A 714 -11.59 -15.16 39.41
C SER A 714 -10.50 -14.21 39.92
N LYS A 715 -9.55 -14.75 40.70
CA LYS A 715 -8.43 -13.97 41.27
C LYS A 715 -7.49 -13.42 40.20
N ASP A 716 -7.45 -14.05 39.03
CA ASP A 716 -6.61 -13.73 37.88
C ASP A 716 -7.36 -12.95 36.78
N LYS A 717 -8.58 -12.46 37.03
CA LYS A 717 -9.39 -11.75 36.03
C LYS A 717 -8.68 -10.57 35.34
N ARG A 718 -7.82 -9.84 36.08
CA ARG A 718 -7.02 -8.74 35.53
C ARG A 718 -5.97 -9.24 34.53
N ALA A 719 -5.31 -10.35 34.86
CA ALA A 719 -4.34 -10.99 33.96
C ALA A 719 -5.04 -11.50 32.68
N LYS A 720 -6.20 -12.16 32.82
CA LYS A 720 -7.03 -12.60 31.67
C LYS A 720 -7.48 -11.43 30.80
N ALA A 721 -7.88 -10.31 31.42
CA ALA A 721 -8.25 -9.11 30.67
C ALA A 721 -7.06 -8.53 29.90
N ILE A 722 -5.87 -8.46 30.51
CA ILE A 722 -4.63 -8.04 29.84
C ILE A 722 -4.31 -8.95 28.66
N GLU A 723 -4.35 -10.28 28.85
CA GLU A 723 -4.09 -11.25 27.78
C GLU A 723 -5.05 -11.08 26.60
N ARG A 724 -6.36 -10.98 26.90
CA ARG A 724 -7.40 -10.74 25.88
C ARG A 724 -7.14 -9.44 25.11
N LEU A 725 -6.83 -8.36 25.80
CA LEU A 725 -6.60 -7.04 25.20
C LEU A 725 -5.32 -6.98 24.36
N LEU A 726 -4.25 -7.66 24.80
CA LEU A 726 -3.00 -7.76 24.01
C LEU A 726 -3.19 -8.63 22.76
N ALA A 727 -4.05 -9.65 22.81
CA ALA A 727 -4.40 -10.46 21.64
C ALA A 727 -5.35 -9.74 20.66
N ASP A 728 -5.98 -8.65 21.06
CA ASP A 728 -6.96 -7.93 20.25
C ASP A 728 -6.30 -7.21 19.05
N PRO A 729 -6.86 -7.29 17.83
CA PRO A 729 -6.31 -6.61 16.65
C PRO A 729 -6.28 -5.07 16.79
N ARG A 730 -7.14 -4.48 17.64
CA ARG A 730 -7.12 -3.04 17.95
C ARG A 730 -5.84 -2.60 18.65
N TRP A 731 -5.02 -3.53 19.17
CA TRP A 731 -3.63 -3.24 19.57
C TRP A 731 -2.89 -2.53 18.44
N ALA A 732 -3.03 -2.99 17.20
CA ALA A 732 -2.36 -2.37 16.07
C ALA A 732 -2.78 -0.91 15.89
N ASP A 733 -4.08 -0.62 15.92
CA ASP A 733 -4.64 0.74 15.79
C ASP A 733 -4.00 1.73 16.79
N ASN A 734 -3.88 1.32 18.07
CA ASN A 734 -3.32 2.15 19.14
C ASN A 734 -1.80 2.39 19.01
N TRP A 735 -1.09 1.55 18.25
CA TRP A 735 0.36 1.67 18.07
C TRP A 735 0.77 2.47 16.83
N VAL A 736 -0.07 2.54 15.79
CA VAL A 736 0.32 3.21 14.54
C VAL A 736 0.65 4.68 14.76
N GLY A 737 -0.21 5.45 15.42
CA GLY A 737 0.00 6.88 15.66
C GLY A 737 1.31 7.20 16.38
N TYR A 738 1.68 6.37 17.37
CA TYR A 738 2.97 6.48 18.07
C TYR A 738 4.16 6.23 17.15
N TRP A 739 4.11 5.15 16.35
CA TRP A 739 5.22 4.82 15.45
C TRP A 739 5.30 5.76 14.24
N GLN A 740 4.19 6.38 13.81
CA GLN A 740 4.23 7.47 12.83
C GLN A 740 5.06 8.64 13.35
N ASP A 741 4.93 8.98 14.63
CA ASP A 741 5.74 10.03 15.27
C ASP A 741 7.20 9.62 15.44
N VAL A 742 7.46 8.43 15.97
CA VAL A 742 8.84 7.94 16.19
C VAL A 742 9.60 7.77 14.88
N LEU A 743 8.93 7.30 13.81
CA LEU A 743 9.56 7.06 12.50
C LEU A 743 9.47 8.27 11.55
N ALA A 744 8.92 9.39 12.03
CA ALA A 744 8.66 10.59 11.23
C ALA A 744 7.96 10.29 9.90
N GLU A 745 6.90 9.46 9.96
CA GLU A 745 6.02 9.22 8.83
C GLU A 745 5.32 10.53 8.49
N ASN A 746 5.71 11.09 7.35
CA ASN A 746 5.27 12.40 6.92
C ASN A 746 4.29 12.29 5.74
N PRO A 747 2.98 12.43 5.98
CA PRO A 747 1.98 12.45 4.93
C PRO A 747 1.70 13.85 4.39
N ASN A 748 2.46 14.86 4.84
CA ASN A 748 2.37 16.31 4.62
C ASN A 748 1.27 16.79 3.65
N ILE A 749 1.33 16.34 2.40
CA ILE A 749 0.42 16.71 1.33
C ILE A 749 0.03 15.45 0.57
N LEU A 750 -1.26 15.28 0.24
CA LEU A 750 -1.80 14.25 -0.68
C LEU A 750 -1.37 14.44 -2.15
N ASN A 751 -0.10 14.81 -2.35
CA ASN A 751 0.60 14.83 -3.62
C ASN A 751 1.97 14.15 -3.41
N PRO A 752 2.19 12.96 -3.99
CA PRO A 752 3.44 12.22 -3.81
C PRO A 752 4.69 12.93 -4.32
N THR A 753 4.60 13.97 -5.16
CA THR A 753 5.76 14.74 -5.62
C THR A 753 6.43 15.55 -4.50
N LEU A 754 5.79 15.65 -3.33
CA LEU A 754 6.32 16.33 -2.16
C LEU A 754 6.84 15.34 -1.11
N ASN A 755 7.38 14.22 -1.59
CA ASN A 755 8.06 13.20 -0.79
C ASN A 755 7.19 12.63 0.34
N ASN A 756 5.94 12.33 0.02
CA ASN A 756 4.97 11.76 0.94
C ASN A 756 5.38 10.32 1.30
N THR A 757 5.56 10.08 2.61
CA THR A 757 5.89 8.74 3.15
C THR A 757 4.66 8.03 3.75
N GLY A 758 3.50 8.69 3.76
CA GLY A 758 2.14 8.20 4.00
C GLY A 758 1.96 6.69 4.01
N PRO A 759 2.14 6.04 2.85
CA PRO A 759 1.74 4.65 2.67
C PRO A 759 2.41 3.66 3.61
N PHE A 760 3.67 3.85 4.01
CA PHE A 760 4.39 2.83 4.81
C PHE A 760 3.78 2.61 6.21
N ARG A 761 2.85 3.47 6.64
CA ARG A 761 2.02 3.24 7.84
C ARG A 761 1.27 1.90 7.81
N TRP A 762 0.92 1.39 6.62
CA TRP A 762 0.25 0.10 6.51
C TRP A 762 1.17 -1.06 6.92
N TRP A 763 2.47 -0.96 6.64
CA TRP A 763 3.45 -1.89 7.17
C TRP A 763 3.59 -1.77 8.69
N ILE A 764 3.52 -0.56 9.26
CA ILE A 764 3.49 -0.38 10.73
C ILE A 764 2.29 -1.13 11.32
N TYR A 765 1.09 -0.88 10.77
CA TYR A 765 -0.15 -1.51 11.19
C TYR A 765 -0.07 -3.04 11.13
N GLU A 766 0.30 -3.60 9.97
CA GLU A 766 0.43 -5.04 9.78
C GLU A 766 1.50 -5.65 10.69
N SER A 767 2.58 -4.92 10.99
CA SER A 767 3.62 -5.40 11.89
C SER A 767 3.15 -5.53 13.33
N MET A 768 2.31 -4.61 13.80
CA MET A 768 1.71 -4.67 15.14
C MET A 768 0.57 -5.71 15.21
N LEU A 769 -0.20 -5.84 14.13
CA LEU A 769 -1.27 -6.83 14.00
C LEU A 769 -0.70 -8.26 14.07
N ASP A 770 0.40 -8.48 13.35
CA ASP A 770 1.04 -9.79 13.21
C ASP A 770 1.97 -10.14 14.40
N ASP A 771 1.99 -9.31 15.47
CA ASP A 771 2.90 -9.39 16.64
C ASP A 771 4.37 -9.63 16.23
N LYS A 772 4.87 -8.86 15.25
CA LYS A 772 6.26 -9.01 14.81
C LYS A 772 7.20 -8.70 15.97
N PRO A 773 8.20 -9.57 16.23
CA PRO A 773 9.34 -9.24 17.07
C PRO A 773 9.98 -7.92 16.65
N MET A 774 10.39 -7.08 17.60
CA MET A 774 10.91 -5.75 17.27
C MET A 774 12.26 -5.80 16.56
N ASP A 775 13.06 -6.85 16.74
CA ASP A 775 14.28 -7.06 15.95
C ASP A 775 13.94 -7.28 14.46
N LEU A 776 12.87 -8.03 14.17
CA LEU A 776 12.32 -8.15 12.82
C LEU A 776 11.72 -6.82 12.31
N PHE A 777 10.95 -6.10 13.14
CA PHE A 777 10.39 -4.79 12.78
C PHE A 777 11.48 -3.80 12.33
N VAL A 778 12.55 -3.68 13.12
CA VAL A 778 13.68 -2.80 12.78
C VAL A 778 14.41 -3.30 11.53
N THR A 779 14.61 -4.61 11.42
CA THR A 779 15.30 -5.18 10.26
C THR A 779 14.56 -4.93 8.95
N GLU A 780 13.24 -5.11 8.92
CA GLU A 780 12.42 -4.80 7.74
C GLU A 780 12.44 -3.31 7.39
N LEU A 781 12.36 -2.44 8.40
CA LEU A 781 12.43 -0.98 8.23
C LEU A 781 13.76 -0.56 7.58
N VAL A 782 14.88 -1.04 8.13
CA VAL A 782 16.22 -0.65 7.69
C VAL A 782 16.57 -1.25 6.33
N ARG A 783 16.15 -2.49 6.04
CA ARG A 783 16.33 -3.10 4.71
C ARG A 783 15.51 -2.41 3.62
N MET A 784 14.40 -1.75 3.97
CA MET A 784 13.57 -0.95 3.05
C MET A 784 13.12 -1.75 1.80
N ARG A 785 12.71 -3.02 1.98
CA ARG A 785 12.19 -3.86 0.89
C ARG A 785 10.70 -3.58 0.61
N GLY A 786 10.17 -4.12 -0.48
CA GLY A 786 8.74 -4.01 -0.82
C GLY A 786 8.37 -2.69 -1.51
N SER A 787 7.09 -2.34 -1.45
CA SER A 787 6.52 -1.20 -2.18
C SER A 787 6.88 0.14 -1.55
N VAL A 788 7.24 1.10 -2.40
CA VAL A 788 7.41 2.52 -2.02
C VAL A 788 6.06 3.22 -1.86
N ARG A 789 5.01 2.77 -2.55
CA ARG A 789 3.74 3.52 -2.71
C ARG A 789 2.52 2.83 -2.13
N PHE A 790 2.53 1.51 -1.99
CA PHE A 790 1.39 0.70 -1.53
C PHE A 790 1.61 0.11 -0.13
N GLY A 791 2.53 0.71 0.63
CA GLY A 791 2.67 0.50 2.07
C GLY A 791 3.68 -0.56 2.49
N GLY A 792 4.75 -0.76 1.73
CA GLY A 792 5.94 -1.50 2.18
C GLY A 792 6.96 -0.58 2.89
N PRO A 793 7.95 -1.17 3.60
CA PRO A 793 8.97 -0.40 4.30
C PRO A 793 9.91 0.38 3.36
N ALA A 794 9.96 0.07 2.06
CA ALA A 794 10.65 0.91 1.08
C ALA A 794 10.16 2.38 1.07
N GLY A 795 8.90 2.63 1.46
CA GLY A 795 8.36 3.98 1.63
C GLY A 795 9.09 4.80 2.71
N PHE A 796 9.73 4.15 3.70
CA PHE A 796 10.58 4.84 4.67
C PHE A 796 11.80 5.49 4.01
N GLY A 797 12.34 4.90 2.94
CA GLY A 797 13.50 5.42 2.21
C GLY A 797 13.21 6.67 1.36
N VAL A 798 11.94 7.07 1.21
CA VAL A 798 11.57 8.29 0.50
C VAL A 798 12.09 9.50 1.28
N ALA A 799 12.85 10.35 0.60
CA ALA A 799 13.54 11.49 1.18
C ALA A 799 12.54 12.60 1.54
N SER A 800 12.19 12.81 2.80
CA SER A 800 11.30 13.93 3.19
C SER A 800 11.93 15.32 2.98
N GLN A 801 13.25 15.38 2.84
CA GLN A 801 14.08 16.56 2.55
C GLN A 801 15.19 16.15 1.56
N ASN A 802 15.48 16.96 0.54
CA ASN A 802 16.28 16.59 -0.64
C ASN A 802 17.76 17.09 -0.61
N ASP A 803 18.33 17.35 0.55
CA ASP A 803 19.70 17.90 0.70
C ASP A 803 20.79 16.82 0.85
N VAL A 804 20.55 15.73 1.61
CA VAL A 804 21.48 14.59 1.76
C VAL A 804 20.73 13.27 1.73
N PRO A 805 21.11 12.29 0.89
CA PRO A 805 20.52 10.96 0.92
C PRO A 805 20.62 10.32 2.31
N MET A 806 19.51 9.81 2.83
CA MET A 806 19.41 9.02 4.07
C MET A 806 19.85 9.67 5.39
N ALA A 807 20.44 10.87 5.44
CA ALA A 807 20.84 11.51 6.70
C ALA A 807 19.67 11.68 7.68
N ALA A 808 18.51 12.16 7.20
CA ALA A 808 17.31 12.26 8.02
C ALA A 808 16.85 10.89 8.56
N LYS A 809 17.02 9.81 7.77
CA LYS A 809 16.70 8.44 8.17
C LYS A 809 17.70 7.89 9.18
N GLY A 810 18.98 8.26 9.06
CA GLY A 810 20.01 8.00 10.06
C GLY A 810 19.62 8.56 11.41
N THR A 811 19.22 9.85 11.47
CA THR A 811 18.71 10.46 12.70
C THR A 811 17.48 9.75 13.26
N ILE A 812 16.51 9.40 12.41
CA ILE A 812 15.33 8.65 12.86
C ILE A 812 15.73 7.31 13.50
N VAL A 813 16.60 6.54 12.86
CA VAL A 813 17.00 5.22 13.34
C VAL A 813 17.82 5.30 14.64
N THR A 814 18.77 6.25 14.76
CA THR A 814 19.57 6.42 15.98
C THR A 814 18.72 6.90 17.15
N THR A 815 17.83 7.87 16.93
CA THR A 815 16.93 8.38 17.97
C THR A 815 15.88 7.34 18.38
N ALA A 816 15.27 6.65 17.42
CA ALA A 816 14.21 5.68 17.68
C ALA A 816 14.72 4.46 18.46
N PHE A 817 15.87 3.90 18.07
CA PHE A 817 16.30 2.58 18.52
C PHE A 817 17.55 2.59 19.40
N LEU A 818 18.35 3.66 19.40
CA LEU A 818 19.56 3.77 20.23
C LEU A 818 19.47 4.90 21.27
N GLY A 819 18.47 5.79 21.17
CA GLY A 819 18.35 6.96 22.05
C GLY A 819 19.47 8.00 21.84
N VAL A 820 20.08 8.00 20.65
CA VAL A 820 21.19 8.89 20.26
C VAL A 820 20.68 9.96 19.31
N GLU A 821 20.79 11.22 19.74
CA GLU A 821 20.35 12.39 18.99
C GLU A 821 21.46 12.88 18.05
N THR A 822 21.14 12.96 16.76
CA THR A 822 22.09 13.33 15.69
C THR A 822 21.58 14.46 14.80
N LYS A 823 20.47 15.12 15.14
CA LYS A 823 19.89 16.21 14.34
C LYS A 823 20.85 17.38 14.13
N CYS A 824 21.58 17.79 15.16
CA CYS A 824 22.62 18.82 15.05
C CYS A 824 23.81 18.35 14.20
N ALA A 825 24.12 17.05 14.27
CA ALA A 825 25.17 16.37 13.51
C ALA A 825 24.94 16.38 11.98
N ARG A 826 23.83 16.95 11.49
CA ARG A 826 23.58 17.11 10.06
C ARG A 826 24.53 18.09 9.38
N CYS A 827 24.87 19.19 10.05
CA CYS A 827 25.62 20.30 9.43
C CYS A 827 26.97 20.61 10.11
N HIS A 828 27.16 20.13 11.34
CA HIS A 828 28.36 20.33 12.16
C HIS A 828 28.36 19.28 13.28
N ASP A 829 29.47 19.03 13.96
CA ASP A 829 29.48 18.14 15.12
C ASP A 829 28.56 18.66 16.21
N SER A 830 27.88 17.76 16.92
CA SER A 830 26.92 18.16 17.93
C SER A 830 27.61 18.94 19.06
N PRO A 831 27.17 20.18 19.35
CA PRO A 831 27.73 20.96 20.47
C PRO A 831 27.22 20.46 21.82
N ALA A 832 26.12 19.71 21.83
CA ALA A 832 25.41 19.27 23.03
C ALA A 832 25.39 17.75 23.23
N HIS A 833 25.97 16.97 22.30
CA HIS A 833 26.00 15.51 22.31
C HIS A 833 27.38 15.01 21.86
N GLU A 834 27.71 13.76 22.13
CA GLU A 834 28.95 13.12 21.66
C GLU A 834 28.97 12.95 20.15
N SER A 835 27.81 12.69 19.55
CA SER A 835 27.63 12.46 18.13
C SER A 835 28.25 13.53 17.24
N THR A 836 29.03 13.08 16.27
CA THR A 836 29.72 13.90 15.26
C THR A 836 28.97 13.86 13.93
N GLN A 837 29.30 14.81 13.05
CA GLN A 837 28.79 14.79 11.69
C GLN A 837 29.22 13.52 10.94
N GLN A 838 30.43 13.02 11.22
CA GLN A 838 30.93 11.77 10.67
C GLN A 838 30.00 10.60 11.03
N ASP A 839 29.62 10.45 12.30
CA ASP A 839 28.79 9.33 12.76
C ASP A 839 27.44 9.28 12.03
N LEU A 840 26.79 10.43 11.86
CA LEU A 840 25.53 10.50 11.12
C LEU A 840 25.70 10.10 9.65
N PHE A 841 26.76 10.58 9.00
CA PHE A 841 27.02 10.29 7.60
C PHE A 841 27.46 8.84 7.37
N GLU A 842 28.13 8.21 8.34
CA GLU A 842 28.45 6.77 8.30
C GLU A 842 27.18 5.91 8.34
N ILE A 843 26.24 6.22 9.25
CA ILE A 843 24.91 5.56 9.28
C ILE A 843 24.13 5.83 7.99
N ALA A 844 24.14 7.07 7.50
CA ALA A 844 23.46 7.42 6.24
C ALA A 844 24.05 6.66 5.04
N ALA A 845 25.37 6.48 4.99
CA ALA A 845 26.05 5.71 3.95
C ALA A 845 25.69 4.22 4.02
N MET A 846 25.57 3.63 5.22
CA MET A 846 25.05 2.27 5.39
C MET A 846 23.60 2.14 4.88
N LEU A 847 22.73 3.09 5.20
CA LEU A 847 21.35 3.13 4.69
C LEU A 847 21.29 3.35 3.17
N ALA A 848 22.24 4.10 2.61
CA ALA A 848 22.36 4.31 1.17
C ALA A 848 23.03 3.14 0.44
N THR A 849 23.66 2.20 1.16
CA THR A 849 24.44 1.07 0.64
C THR A 849 25.62 1.49 -0.25
N GLN A 850 26.14 2.69 -0.03
CA GLN A 850 27.23 3.27 -0.81
C GLN A 850 27.87 4.47 -0.10
N PRO A 851 29.11 4.84 -0.45
CA PRO A 851 29.73 6.05 0.08
C PRO A 851 28.93 7.31 -0.28
N LEU A 852 28.92 8.30 0.62
CA LEU A 852 28.21 9.57 0.45
C LEU A 852 29.19 10.75 0.43
N ASP A 853 28.97 11.67 -0.51
CA ASP A 853 29.65 12.97 -0.52
C ASP A 853 28.95 13.92 0.47
N VAL A 854 29.72 14.63 1.30
CA VAL A 854 29.19 15.71 2.16
C VAL A 854 28.86 16.93 1.29
N PRO A 855 27.59 17.34 1.12
CA PRO A 855 27.27 18.48 0.29
C PRO A 855 27.55 19.79 1.01
N ALA A 856 27.80 20.85 0.25
CA ALA A 856 28.02 22.20 0.81
C ALA A 856 26.80 22.71 1.61
N THR A 857 25.59 22.26 1.28
CA THR A 857 24.36 22.57 2.02
C THR A 857 24.30 21.96 3.41
N SER A 858 25.15 20.98 3.70
CA SER A 858 25.26 20.30 4.99
C SER A 858 26.55 20.65 5.71
N SER A 859 27.01 21.89 5.55
CA SER A 859 28.14 22.43 6.29
C SER A 859 27.87 23.89 6.62
N VAL A 860 28.21 24.32 7.83
CA VAL A 860 28.14 25.74 8.19
C VAL A 860 29.41 26.45 7.70
N PRO A 861 29.32 27.59 6.98
CA PRO A 861 30.51 28.35 6.58
C PRO A 861 31.18 29.03 7.79
N MET A 862 32.28 28.46 8.27
CA MET A 862 32.97 28.93 9.48
C MET A 862 33.49 30.37 9.35
N ASP A 863 33.93 30.79 8.16
CA ASP A 863 34.45 32.14 7.89
C ASP A 863 33.46 33.26 8.24
N LYS A 864 32.15 32.98 8.14
CA LYS A 864 31.09 33.94 8.48
C LYS A 864 30.81 34.03 9.99
N LEU A 865 31.18 33.02 10.77
CA LEU A 865 31.01 33.00 12.24
C LEU A 865 32.16 33.74 12.95
N HIS A 866 33.35 33.79 12.34
CA HIS A 866 34.52 34.47 12.90
C HIS A 866 34.46 36.01 12.81
N ALA A 867 33.57 36.58 11.98
CA ALA A 867 33.44 38.02 11.78
C ALA A 867 33.03 38.82 13.05
N GLY A 868 32.51 38.15 14.09
CA GLY A 868 32.10 38.76 15.36
C GLY A 868 33.08 38.64 16.53
N GLY A 869 34.30 38.10 16.32
CA GLY A 869 35.35 38.01 17.36
C GLY A 869 35.11 36.99 18.49
N ARG A 870 34.00 36.23 18.49
CA ARG A 870 33.75 35.11 19.43
C ARG A 870 34.20 33.77 18.83
N LYS A 871 34.77 32.89 19.66
CA LYS A 871 35.03 31.49 19.26
C LYS A 871 33.70 30.79 18.95
N PRO A 872 33.58 30.07 17.82
CA PRO A 872 32.39 29.29 17.48
C PRO A 872 32.07 28.24 18.56
N LEU A 873 30.78 28.06 18.87
CA LEU A 873 30.29 27.02 19.78
C LEU A 873 30.14 25.65 19.10
N ILE A 874 30.32 25.60 17.79
CA ILE A 874 30.18 24.42 16.95
C ILE A 874 31.50 24.14 16.23
N GLN A 875 31.75 22.87 15.92
CA GLN A 875 32.90 22.44 15.15
C GLN A 875 32.41 21.73 13.89
N VAL A 876 33.04 22.01 12.75
CA VAL A 876 32.82 21.28 11.50
C VAL A 876 34.09 20.50 11.20
N THR A 877 34.08 19.19 11.47
CA THR A 877 35.23 18.31 11.22
C THR A 877 35.23 17.73 9.81
N LEU A 878 34.06 17.62 9.17
CA LEU A 878 33.90 17.13 7.81
C LEU A 878 33.81 18.27 6.80
N GLN A 879 34.73 18.29 5.83
CA GLN A 879 34.71 19.30 4.76
C GLN A 879 33.71 18.91 3.66
N PRO A 880 33.03 19.88 3.02
CA PRO A 880 32.25 19.62 1.81
C PRO A 880 33.08 18.89 0.73
N GLY A 881 32.47 17.89 0.10
CA GLY A 881 33.12 17.00 -0.89
C GLY A 881 33.85 15.80 -0.28
N THR A 882 33.93 15.69 1.05
CA THR A 882 34.47 14.50 1.71
C THR A 882 33.58 13.29 1.43
N LYS A 883 34.20 12.15 1.08
CA LYS A 883 33.51 10.87 0.90
C LYS A 883 33.49 10.06 2.18
N VAL A 884 32.31 9.92 2.78
CA VAL A 884 32.08 9.12 3.97
C VAL A 884 31.70 7.70 3.56
N GLN A 885 32.37 6.70 4.13
CA GLN A 885 32.15 5.28 3.85
C GLN A 885 31.04 4.71 4.74
N PRO A 886 30.30 3.68 4.29
CA PRO A 886 29.43 2.90 5.16
C PRO A 886 30.23 2.28 6.32
N LYS A 887 29.86 2.62 7.57
CA LYS A 887 30.55 2.12 8.77
C LYS A 887 29.65 2.22 10.00
N TRP A 888 29.85 1.32 10.96
CA TRP A 888 29.24 1.41 12.29
C TRP A 888 30.03 2.36 13.22
N PRO A 889 29.43 3.49 13.68
CA PRO A 889 30.14 4.46 14.51
C PRO A 889 30.07 4.19 16.03
N PHE A 890 29.29 3.19 16.49
CA PHE A 890 29.01 2.99 17.92
C PHE A 890 29.62 1.69 18.51
N PRO A 891 30.95 1.52 18.52
CA PRO A 891 31.60 0.30 19.03
C PRO A 891 31.30 0.01 20.50
N GLU A 892 30.92 1.02 21.28
CA GLU A 892 30.51 0.91 22.68
C GLU A 892 29.19 0.16 22.87
N PHE A 893 28.32 0.10 21.86
CA PHE A 893 27.09 -0.68 21.91
C PHE A 893 27.32 -2.12 21.49
N CYS A 894 28.07 -2.34 20.41
CA CYS A 894 28.54 -3.66 20.01
C CYS A 894 29.68 -3.56 18.99
N ALA A 895 30.49 -4.62 18.90
CA ALA A 895 31.52 -4.72 17.89
C ALA A 895 30.93 -4.89 16.48
N GLU A 896 31.54 -4.25 15.48
CA GLU A 896 31.04 -4.24 14.10
C GLU A 896 31.04 -5.63 13.44
N ASP A 897 31.97 -6.52 13.84
CA ASP A 897 32.09 -7.90 13.32
C ASP A 897 30.91 -8.81 13.73
N VAL A 898 30.05 -8.36 14.65
CA VAL A 898 28.81 -9.06 15.00
C VAL A 898 27.87 -9.13 13.78
N ALA A 899 27.89 -8.13 12.91
CA ALA A 899 27.11 -8.11 11.67
C ALA A 899 27.44 -9.30 10.77
N ASP A 900 28.72 -9.69 10.67
CA ASP A 900 29.19 -10.76 9.78
C ASP A 900 28.58 -12.13 10.16
N LYS A 901 28.19 -12.29 11.42
CA LYS A 901 27.61 -13.53 11.96
C LYS A 901 26.08 -13.52 11.95
N LEU A 902 25.48 -12.34 12.09
CA LEU A 902 24.04 -12.21 12.32
C LEU A 902 23.26 -11.74 11.10
N ALA A 903 23.86 -11.04 10.14
CA ALA A 903 23.17 -10.60 8.93
C ALA A 903 22.78 -11.79 8.04
N GLN A 904 21.68 -11.66 7.30
CA GLN A 904 21.28 -12.65 6.29
C GLN A 904 22.17 -12.52 5.06
N ASP A 905 22.46 -11.29 4.64
CA ASP A 905 23.46 -10.94 3.65
C ASP A 905 24.48 -9.96 4.26
N ALA A 906 25.64 -10.49 4.64
CA ALA A 906 26.72 -9.70 5.23
C ALA A 906 27.35 -8.68 4.26
N LYS A 907 27.00 -8.71 2.96
CA LYS A 907 27.44 -7.74 1.95
C LYS A 907 26.48 -6.57 1.77
N ASP A 908 25.25 -6.67 2.28
CA ASP A 908 24.28 -5.58 2.26
C ASP A 908 24.43 -4.72 3.51
N ASP A 909 24.89 -3.47 3.34
CA ASP A 909 25.10 -2.55 4.46
C ASP A 909 23.82 -2.27 5.27
N ARG A 910 22.63 -2.33 4.65
CA ARG A 910 21.37 -2.20 5.39
C ARG A 910 21.14 -3.39 6.29
N ASP A 911 21.47 -4.59 5.82
CA ASP A 911 21.31 -5.80 6.63
C ASP A 911 22.35 -5.88 7.76
N ARG A 912 23.58 -5.43 7.49
CA ARG A 912 24.61 -5.24 8.50
C ARG A 912 24.14 -4.25 9.57
N LEU A 913 23.66 -3.07 9.17
CA LEU A 913 23.16 -2.04 10.08
C LEU A 913 21.98 -2.54 10.92
N ALA A 914 21.00 -3.18 10.28
CA ALA A 914 19.87 -3.80 10.99
C ALA A 914 20.34 -4.79 12.05
N SER A 915 21.32 -5.62 11.71
CA SER A 915 21.89 -6.62 12.61
C SER A 915 22.65 -6.02 13.79
N LEU A 916 23.36 -4.91 13.59
CA LEU A 916 24.10 -4.17 14.63
C LEU A 916 23.17 -3.45 15.60
N ILE A 917 22.10 -2.83 15.09
CA ILE A 917 21.09 -2.20 15.94
C ILE A 917 20.40 -3.24 16.81
N THR A 918 20.06 -4.39 16.24
CA THR A 918 19.23 -5.41 16.91
C THR A 918 20.01 -6.55 17.55
N ALA A 919 21.35 -6.47 17.56
CA ALA A 919 22.21 -7.50 18.14
C ALA A 919 21.89 -7.70 19.63
N PRO A 920 21.90 -8.93 20.17
CA PRO A 920 21.71 -9.15 21.60
C PRO A 920 22.82 -8.50 22.45
N GLN A 921 24.03 -8.36 21.91
CA GLN A 921 25.15 -7.64 22.52
C GLN A 921 24.87 -6.14 22.65
N ASN A 922 24.07 -5.58 21.74
CA ASN A 922 23.61 -4.20 21.80
C ASN A 922 22.46 -4.08 22.80
N GLU A 923 22.80 -4.10 24.10
CA GLU A 923 21.83 -3.94 25.18
C GLU A 923 21.08 -2.60 25.10
N ARG A 924 21.66 -1.57 24.47
CA ARG A 924 21.04 -0.26 24.30
C ARG A 924 19.71 -0.37 23.58
N PHE A 925 19.64 -1.13 22.49
CA PHE A 925 18.39 -1.34 21.75
C PHE A 925 17.27 -1.90 22.62
N ALA A 926 17.55 -2.99 23.33
CA ALA A 926 16.56 -3.64 24.20
C ALA A 926 16.08 -2.71 25.32
N GLN A 927 17.01 -1.95 25.92
CA GLN A 927 16.68 -0.99 26.98
C GLN A 927 15.88 0.22 26.44
N VAL A 928 16.19 0.72 25.24
CA VAL A 928 15.45 1.84 24.62
C VAL A 928 14.01 1.44 24.33
N ILE A 929 13.78 0.27 23.75
CA ILE A 929 12.42 -0.24 23.51
C ILE A 929 11.67 -0.44 24.83
N ALA A 930 12.31 -1.06 25.84
CA ALA A 930 11.70 -1.26 27.15
C ALA A 930 11.32 0.07 27.83
N ASN A 931 12.20 1.07 27.76
CA ASN A 931 11.95 2.41 28.31
C ASN A 931 10.80 3.13 27.61
N ARG A 932 10.72 3.03 26.26
CA ARG A 932 9.63 3.62 25.48
C ARG A 932 8.29 2.99 25.82
N LEU A 933 8.23 1.66 25.95
CA LEU A 933 7.02 0.97 26.39
C LEU A 933 6.64 1.35 27.82
N TRP A 934 7.62 1.36 28.73
CA TRP A 934 7.44 1.79 30.12
C TRP A 934 6.87 3.21 30.19
N ALA A 935 7.44 4.16 29.45
CA ALA A 935 6.97 5.54 29.40
C ALA A 935 5.52 5.66 28.93
N ARG A 936 5.11 4.86 27.93
CA ARG A 936 3.73 4.85 27.45
C ARG A 936 2.73 4.35 28.50
N LEU A 937 3.11 3.34 29.30
CA LEU A 937 2.23 2.73 30.30
C LEU A 937 2.24 3.48 31.65
N MET A 938 3.39 4.01 32.05
CA MET A 938 3.58 4.66 33.35
C MET A 938 3.52 6.19 33.27
N GLY A 939 3.49 6.75 32.06
CA GLY A 939 3.49 8.19 31.75
C GLY A 939 4.82 8.91 31.96
N ARG A 940 5.88 8.18 32.33
CA ARG A 940 7.27 8.64 32.41
C ARG A 940 8.20 7.45 32.18
N GLY A 941 9.22 7.60 31.36
CA GLY A 941 10.30 6.61 31.17
C GLY A 941 11.12 6.39 32.44
N ILE A 942 11.88 5.30 32.50
CA ILE A 942 12.96 5.12 33.48
C ILE A 942 14.12 6.07 33.16
N VAL A 943 14.40 6.29 31.88
CA VAL A 943 15.27 7.36 31.35
C VAL A 943 14.38 8.42 30.69
N GLU A 944 14.61 9.68 31.02
CA GLU A 944 13.95 10.83 30.39
C GLU A 944 15.00 11.88 29.98
N PRO A 945 14.90 12.49 28.78
CA PRO A 945 13.89 12.24 27.73
C PRO A 945 13.98 10.86 27.08
N VAL A 946 12.85 10.24 26.72
CA VAL A 946 12.83 8.88 26.10
C VAL A 946 13.62 8.76 24.78
N ALA A 947 13.85 9.87 24.08
CA ALA A 947 14.49 9.92 22.77
C ALA A 947 15.95 10.41 22.79
N ASP A 948 16.42 10.99 23.91
CA ASP A 948 17.77 11.55 24.07
C ASP A 948 18.34 11.09 25.41
N TRP A 949 19.14 10.03 25.36
CA TRP A 949 19.67 9.38 26.57
C TRP A 949 21.01 9.97 27.01
N GLU A 950 21.65 10.82 26.21
CA GLU A 950 22.90 11.48 26.61
C GLU A 950 22.64 12.55 27.69
N LYS A 951 21.43 13.14 27.67
CA LYS A 951 20.98 14.10 28.70
C LYS A 951 20.27 13.45 29.89
N GLY A 952 19.94 12.16 29.82
CA GLY A 952 19.12 11.46 30.79
C GLY A 952 19.89 10.38 31.55
N LYS A 953 19.53 10.13 32.83
CA LYS A 953 20.00 8.97 33.59
C LYS A 953 18.85 8.05 33.95
N PRO A 954 19.07 6.71 33.98
CA PRO A 954 18.04 5.79 34.44
C PRO A 954 17.79 5.98 35.94
N THR A 955 16.53 6.21 36.32
CA THR A 955 16.14 6.27 37.74
C THR A 955 16.26 4.91 38.42
N HIS A 956 16.05 3.82 37.65
CA HIS A 956 16.14 2.43 38.09
C HIS A 956 17.00 1.61 37.11
N PRO A 957 18.34 1.73 37.18
CA PRO A 957 19.24 1.07 36.23
C PRO A 957 19.13 -0.46 36.24
N GLU A 958 18.99 -1.09 37.42
CA GLU A 958 18.85 -2.55 37.48
C GLU A 958 17.52 -3.03 36.90
N LEU A 959 16.43 -2.30 37.15
CA LEU A 959 15.12 -2.59 36.57
C LEU A 959 15.14 -2.45 35.03
N LEU A 960 15.74 -1.38 34.51
CA LEU A 960 15.86 -1.17 33.07
C LEU A 960 16.66 -2.29 32.40
N LYS A 961 17.77 -2.71 33.01
CA LYS A 961 18.56 -3.83 32.53
C LYS A 961 17.78 -5.15 32.59
N TYR A 962 17.03 -5.39 33.67
CA TYR A 962 16.14 -6.54 33.80
C TYR A 962 15.09 -6.57 32.68
N LEU A 963 14.37 -5.46 32.45
CA LEU A 963 13.37 -5.36 31.39
C LEU A 963 13.97 -5.56 29.99
N GLY A 964 15.17 -5.01 29.74
CA GLY A 964 15.90 -5.24 28.49
C GLY A 964 16.22 -6.72 28.28
N ARG A 965 16.67 -7.43 29.32
CA ARG A 965 16.92 -8.89 29.24
C ARG A 965 15.63 -9.69 29.05
N GLU A 966 14.55 -9.35 29.76
CA GLU A 966 13.24 -10.00 29.56
C GLU A 966 12.71 -9.79 28.14
N PHE A 967 12.95 -8.61 27.56
CA PHE A 967 12.59 -8.33 26.19
C PHE A 967 13.35 -9.24 25.22
N VAL A 968 14.67 -9.36 25.35
CA VAL A 968 15.48 -10.30 24.55
C VAL A 968 15.01 -11.75 24.77
N ARG A 969 14.79 -12.17 26.03
CA ARG A 969 14.36 -13.53 26.39
C ARG A 969 13.00 -13.89 25.81
N SER A 970 12.12 -12.91 25.65
CA SER A 970 10.80 -13.09 25.06
C SER A 970 10.83 -13.31 23.53
N GLY A 971 12.01 -13.18 22.91
CA GLY A 971 12.18 -13.10 21.46
C GLY A 971 11.83 -11.71 20.93
N TYR A 972 12.15 -10.65 21.66
CA TYR A 972 11.85 -9.25 21.31
C TYR A 972 10.35 -8.95 21.11
N SER A 973 9.46 -9.65 21.83
CA SER A 973 8.01 -9.45 21.74
C SER A 973 7.57 -8.26 22.60
N LEU A 974 7.00 -7.24 21.94
CA LEU A 974 6.49 -6.05 22.61
C LEU A 974 5.28 -6.39 23.50
N LYS A 975 4.39 -7.29 23.05
CA LYS A 975 3.22 -7.72 23.82
C LYS A 975 3.60 -8.49 25.09
N LYS A 976 4.60 -9.38 25.04
CA LYS A 976 5.08 -10.10 26.23
C LYS A 976 5.70 -9.15 27.26
N LEU A 977 6.46 -8.16 26.79
CA LEU A 977 7.01 -7.13 27.68
C LEU A 977 5.90 -6.26 28.28
N ALA A 978 4.87 -5.90 27.50
CA ALA A 978 3.71 -5.16 28.00
C ALA A 978 2.94 -5.98 29.05
N ALA A 979 2.73 -7.27 28.81
CA ALA A 979 2.10 -8.17 29.76
C ALA A 979 2.87 -8.23 31.10
N LEU A 980 4.21 -8.28 31.06
CA LEU A 980 5.04 -8.26 32.26
C LEU A 980 4.85 -6.96 33.07
N ILE A 981 4.84 -5.81 32.39
CA ILE A 981 4.65 -4.50 33.04
C ILE A 981 3.24 -4.36 33.59
N MET A 982 2.21 -4.67 32.79
CA MET A 982 0.80 -4.49 33.17
C MET A 982 0.35 -5.43 34.31
N ASN A 983 1.00 -6.58 34.46
CA ASN A 983 0.77 -7.50 35.59
C ASN A 983 1.51 -7.11 36.87
N SER A 984 2.28 -6.02 36.90
CA SER A 984 2.89 -5.51 38.14
C SER A 984 1.88 -4.74 39.00
N HIS A 985 2.08 -4.70 40.32
CA HIS A 985 1.33 -3.77 41.16
C HIS A 985 1.67 -2.31 40.81
N ALA A 986 2.90 -2.01 40.40
CA ALA A 986 3.29 -0.67 39.96
C ALA A 986 2.34 -0.09 38.89
N TYR A 987 2.00 -0.86 37.85
CA TYR A 987 1.04 -0.44 36.82
C TYR A 987 -0.40 -0.37 37.33
N GLN A 988 -0.81 -1.30 38.21
CA GLN A 988 -2.21 -1.43 38.64
C GLN A 988 -2.62 -0.48 39.79
N ARG A 989 -1.71 0.39 40.23
CA ARG A 989 -1.97 1.38 41.28
C ARG A 989 -2.84 2.54 40.80
N ALA A 990 -3.60 3.13 41.71
CA ALA A 990 -4.32 4.38 41.45
C ALA A 990 -3.32 5.51 41.13
N THR A 991 -3.66 6.41 40.20
CA THR A 991 -2.88 7.64 39.99
C THR A 991 -2.95 8.54 41.22
N ASP A 992 -1.88 9.24 41.54
CA ASP A 992 -1.88 10.27 42.59
C ASP A 992 -2.13 11.66 41.97
N SER A 993 -3.35 12.18 42.14
CA SER A 993 -3.74 13.49 41.63
C SER A 993 -3.10 14.67 42.38
N THR A 994 -2.42 14.42 43.51
CA THR A 994 -1.70 15.46 44.26
C THR A 994 -0.30 15.74 43.68
N LEU A 995 0.22 14.82 42.85
CA LEU A 995 1.53 14.98 42.22
C LEU A 995 1.47 16.02 41.09
N LYS A 996 2.33 17.03 41.19
CA LYS A 996 2.53 18.04 40.12
C LYS A 996 3.33 17.51 38.93
N ALA A 997 4.09 16.43 39.12
CA ALA A 997 4.87 15.77 38.09
C ALA A 997 4.97 14.26 38.39
N PRO A 998 5.15 13.41 37.36
CA PRO A 998 5.34 11.97 37.54
C PRO A 998 6.47 11.67 38.53
N SER A 999 6.19 10.84 39.54
CA SER A 999 7.20 10.46 40.53
C SER A 999 8.31 9.65 39.86
N PRO A 1000 9.59 10.05 39.98
CA PRO A 1000 10.73 9.28 39.46
C PRO A 1000 10.93 7.94 40.18
N LEU A 1001 10.22 7.71 41.30
CA LEU A 1001 10.17 6.44 42.03
C LEU A 1001 9.00 5.53 41.62
N PHE A 1002 8.12 5.97 40.71
CA PHE A 1002 6.93 5.22 40.29
C PHE A 1002 6.04 4.76 41.46
N THR A 1003 5.87 5.65 42.46
CA THR A 1003 4.97 5.41 43.60
C THR A 1003 3.50 5.29 43.19
N SER A 1004 3.17 5.89 42.06
CA SER A 1004 1.96 5.70 41.27
C SER A 1004 2.32 5.85 39.78
N PRO A 1005 1.50 5.33 38.85
CA PRO A 1005 1.51 5.81 37.48
C PRO A 1005 1.24 7.32 37.43
N ALA A 1006 1.76 7.99 36.40
CA ALA A 1006 1.43 9.39 36.17
C ALA A 1006 -0.02 9.55 35.70
N PRO A 1007 -0.72 10.63 36.07
CA PRO A 1007 -1.94 11.04 35.38
C PRO A 1007 -1.62 11.26 33.90
N ARG A 1008 -2.06 10.36 33.04
CA ARG A 1008 -1.72 10.38 31.62
C ARG A 1008 -2.87 11.01 30.85
N ARG A 1009 -2.57 12.07 30.08
CA ARG A 1009 -3.53 12.60 29.11
C ARG A 1009 -3.65 11.65 27.93
N LEU A 1010 -4.87 11.49 27.42
CA LEU A 1010 -5.12 10.71 26.21
C LEU A 1010 -4.49 11.42 25.01
N ASN A 1011 -3.94 10.63 24.08
CA ASN A 1011 -3.48 11.18 22.81
C ASN A 1011 -4.70 11.57 21.94
N ALA A 1012 -4.45 12.41 20.94
CA ALA A 1012 -5.50 12.91 20.05
C ALA A 1012 -6.33 11.78 19.42
N GLU A 1013 -5.68 10.71 18.95
CA GLU A 1013 -6.33 9.56 18.34
C GLU A 1013 -7.21 8.79 19.34
N GLN A 1014 -6.73 8.58 20.57
CA GLN A 1014 -7.48 7.95 21.66
C GLN A 1014 -8.73 8.75 21.99
N ILE A 1015 -8.65 10.09 21.99
CA ILE A 1015 -9.82 10.94 22.25
C ILE A 1015 -10.86 10.76 21.15
N VAL A 1016 -10.47 11.00 19.88
CA VAL A 1016 -11.41 10.93 18.76
C VAL A 1016 -11.97 9.51 18.61
N ASP A 1017 -11.11 8.49 18.54
CA ASP A 1017 -11.55 7.10 18.33
C ASP A 1017 -12.42 6.60 19.50
N SER A 1018 -12.10 6.97 20.75
CA SER A 1018 -12.94 6.60 21.90
C SER A 1018 -14.29 7.30 21.88
N LEU A 1019 -14.37 8.58 21.47
CA LEU A 1019 -15.64 9.30 21.39
C LEU A 1019 -16.59 8.65 20.37
N PHE A 1020 -16.09 8.27 19.19
CA PHE A 1020 -16.88 7.54 18.19
C PHE A 1020 -17.27 6.15 18.68
N ALA A 1021 -16.33 5.38 19.24
CA ALA A 1021 -16.60 4.04 19.76
C ALA A 1021 -17.61 4.04 20.91
N ALA A 1022 -17.47 4.99 21.84
CA ALA A 1022 -18.31 5.09 23.03
C ALA A 1022 -19.72 5.59 22.69
N THR A 1023 -19.89 6.56 21.82
CA THR A 1023 -21.23 6.98 21.35
C THR A 1023 -21.87 5.93 20.43
N GLY A 1024 -21.03 5.12 19.76
CA GLY A 1024 -21.45 4.21 18.71
C GLY A 1024 -21.84 4.95 17.42
N LYS A 1025 -21.35 6.18 17.24
CA LYS A 1025 -21.47 6.90 15.98
C LYS A 1025 -20.50 6.30 14.96
N PRO A 1026 -20.91 6.02 13.71
CA PRO A 1026 -19.99 5.58 12.68
C PRO A 1026 -18.91 6.62 12.34
N PHE A 1027 -17.66 6.18 12.19
CA PHE A 1027 -16.55 7.02 11.76
C PHE A 1027 -16.59 7.17 10.24
N HIS A 1028 -17.34 8.15 9.74
CA HIS A 1028 -17.49 8.40 8.29
C HIS A 1028 -16.79 9.69 7.87
N THR A 1029 -15.87 9.61 6.92
CA THR A 1029 -15.19 10.75 6.27
C THR A 1029 -15.11 10.53 4.77
N GLU A 1030 -14.60 11.51 4.02
CA GLU A 1030 -14.18 11.29 2.64
C GLU A 1030 -13.02 10.28 2.55
N GLU A 1031 -12.77 9.74 1.36
CA GLU A 1031 -11.53 9.02 1.04
C GLU A 1031 -10.33 9.97 1.13
N VAL A 1032 -9.20 9.49 1.67
CA VAL A 1032 -7.97 10.28 1.75
C VAL A 1032 -7.25 10.26 0.40
N SER A 1033 -7.85 10.92 -0.58
CA SER A 1033 -7.41 10.99 -1.97
C SER A 1033 -7.94 12.25 -2.64
N LEU A 1034 -7.14 12.84 -3.53
CA LEU A 1034 -7.57 13.94 -4.41
C LEU A 1034 -7.92 13.44 -5.83
N ASP A 1035 -7.73 12.15 -6.13
CA ASP A 1035 -7.95 11.53 -7.43
C ASP A 1035 -8.82 10.27 -7.28
N ILE A 1036 -10.00 10.43 -6.69
CA ILE A 1036 -10.95 9.34 -6.37
C ILE A 1036 -11.51 8.64 -7.62
N ASP A 1037 -11.34 9.23 -8.80
CA ASP A 1037 -11.69 8.63 -10.09
C ASP A 1037 -10.50 7.91 -10.78
N GLY A 1038 -9.32 7.92 -10.15
CA GLY A 1038 -8.15 7.11 -10.54
C GLY A 1038 -7.58 7.43 -11.92
N ARG A 1039 -7.76 8.66 -12.41
CA ARG A 1039 -7.36 9.03 -13.79
C ARG A 1039 -5.93 9.52 -13.89
N ARG A 1040 -5.33 9.98 -12.79
CA ARG A 1040 -3.99 10.59 -12.79
C ARG A 1040 -2.87 9.55 -12.85
N ASP A 1041 -1.69 10.06 -13.18
CA ASP A 1041 -0.41 9.37 -13.02
C ASP A 1041 -0.18 9.00 -11.54
N LEU A 1042 0.17 7.74 -11.30
CA LEU A 1042 0.59 7.16 -10.02
C LEU A 1042 1.75 7.93 -9.37
N ASN A 1043 2.59 8.60 -10.15
CA ASN A 1043 3.67 9.42 -9.60
C ASN A 1043 3.15 10.71 -8.94
N ASN A 1044 1.96 11.16 -9.31
CA ASN A 1044 1.35 12.43 -8.90
C ASN A 1044 0.03 12.23 -8.15
N SER A 1045 -0.33 11.00 -7.82
CA SER A 1045 -1.55 10.67 -7.09
C SER A 1045 -1.28 9.59 -6.03
N ILE A 1046 -1.93 9.74 -4.89
CA ILE A 1046 -1.88 8.82 -3.77
C ILE A 1046 -3.28 8.68 -3.21
N SER A 1047 -3.66 7.46 -2.86
CA SER A 1047 -4.81 7.21 -1.99
C SER A 1047 -4.29 6.53 -0.72
N MET A 1048 -4.80 6.97 0.43
CA MET A 1048 -4.64 6.26 1.71
C MET A 1048 -5.93 5.56 2.14
N GLY A 1049 -6.89 5.41 1.21
CA GLY A 1049 -8.14 4.70 1.42
C GLY A 1049 -9.17 5.46 2.25
N ASN A 1050 -10.20 4.74 2.69
CA ASN A 1050 -11.31 5.26 3.49
C ASN A 1050 -11.00 5.12 4.99
N PRO A 1051 -10.82 6.23 5.74
CA PRO A 1051 -10.49 6.18 7.16
C PRO A 1051 -11.58 5.52 8.00
N ARG A 1052 -11.16 4.63 8.89
CA ARG A 1052 -12.01 4.03 9.95
C ARG A 1052 -11.48 4.33 11.36
N ARG A 1053 -10.32 4.98 11.43
CA ARG A 1053 -9.57 5.32 12.63
C ARG A 1053 -8.81 6.61 12.40
N SER A 1054 -8.53 7.34 13.47
CA SER A 1054 -7.82 8.62 13.40
C SER A 1054 -6.42 8.53 12.81
N TRP A 1055 -5.69 7.43 13.05
CA TRP A 1055 -4.33 7.24 12.51
C TRP A 1055 -4.30 7.13 10.97
N MET A 1056 -5.43 6.77 10.34
CA MET A 1056 -5.55 6.67 8.87
C MET A 1056 -5.67 8.04 8.20
N LEU A 1057 -6.01 9.09 8.96
CA LEU A 1057 -6.13 10.44 8.45
C LEU A 1057 -4.77 11.04 8.08
N ALA A 1058 -4.81 12.11 7.29
CA ALA A 1058 -3.65 12.89 6.91
C ALA A 1058 -4.01 14.35 6.79
N SER A 1059 -2.99 15.21 6.86
CA SER A 1059 -3.19 16.63 6.70
C SER A 1059 -3.76 16.97 5.32
N THR A 1060 -4.78 17.82 5.33
CA THR A 1060 -5.47 18.42 4.19
C THR A 1060 -4.78 19.69 3.69
N SER A 1061 -3.50 19.92 4.05
CA SER A 1061 -2.75 21.16 3.74
C SER A 1061 -2.72 21.60 2.24
N ASN A 1062 -3.25 20.80 1.33
CA ASN A 1062 -3.49 21.11 -0.08
C ASN A 1062 -4.61 22.13 -0.35
N GLU A 1063 -5.52 22.33 0.59
CA GLU A 1063 -6.75 23.10 0.38
C GLU A 1063 -6.51 24.60 0.24
N ARG A 1064 -5.39 25.12 0.77
CA ARG A 1064 -5.14 26.56 0.89
C ARG A 1064 -5.19 27.29 -0.46
N ASP A 1065 -4.83 26.61 -1.55
CA ASP A 1065 -4.79 27.20 -2.89
C ASP A 1065 -5.93 26.71 -3.82
N ARG A 1066 -6.72 25.71 -3.41
CA ARG A 1066 -7.78 25.09 -4.24
C ARG A 1066 -9.00 24.63 -3.41
N PRO A 1067 -9.96 25.53 -3.14
CA PRO A 1067 -11.15 25.21 -2.34
C PRO A 1067 -12.01 24.06 -2.89
N SER A 1068 -12.00 23.81 -4.21
CA SER A 1068 -12.70 22.68 -4.84
C SER A 1068 -12.10 21.31 -4.48
N LEU A 1069 -10.88 21.27 -3.94
CA LEU A 1069 -10.24 20.03 -3.49
C LEU A 1069 -10.30 19.84 -1.97
N SER A 1070 -11.14 20.60 -1.28
CA SER A 1070 -11.33 20.39 0.16
C SER A 1070 -11.94 19.05 0.50
N LEU A 1071 -11.57 18.54 1.68
CA LEU A 1071 -12.10 17.32 2.30
C LEU A 1071 -12.74 17.72 3.65
N PRO A 1072 -13.94 18.35 3.65
CA PRO A 1072 -14.49 19.00 4.83
C PRO A 1072 -14.68 18.10 6.06
N ARG A 1073 -15.02 16.81 5.89
CA ARG A 1073 -15.17 15.92 7.05
C ARG A 1073 -13.82 15.47 7.61
N ILE A 1074 -12.85 15.17 6.76
CA ILE A 1074 -11.45 14.93 7.18
C ILE A 1074 -10.90 16.17 7.92
N GLN A 1075 -11.12 17.37 7.40
CA GLN A 1075 -10.67 18.62 8.01
C GLN A 1075 -11.26 18.77 9.43
N ALA A 1076 -12.57 18.58 9.59
CA ALA A 1076 -13.24 18.67 10.89
C ALA A 1076 -12.64 17.70 11.93
N MET A 1077 -12.23 16.50 11.53
CA MET A 1077 -11.52 15.55 12.39
C MET A 1077 -10.10 16.01 12.71
N CYS A 1078 -9.36 16.45 11.70
CA CYS A 1078 -8.00 16.94 11.86
C CYS A 1078 -7.92 18.17 12.78
N ASP A 1079 -8.95 19.02 12.79
CA ASP A 1079 -9.04 20.17 13.70
C ASP A 1079 -9.12 19.71 15.16
N VAL A 1080 -9.97 18.71 15.46
CA VAL A 1080 -10.05 18.10 16.80
C VAL A 1080 -8.72 17.46 17.15
N LEU A 1081 -8.16 16.64 16.27
CA LEU A 1081 -6.87 15.98 16.51
C LEU A 1081 -5.77 17.00 16.83
N THR A 1082 -5.70 18.10 16.07
CA THR A 1082 -4.70 19.15 16.24
C THR A 1082 -4.87 19.88 17.58
N ALA A 1083 -6.11 20.15 18.01
CA ALA A 1083 -6.38 20.75 19.33
C ALA A 1083 -5.84 19.89 20.49
N PHE A 1084 -5.73 18.57 20.29
CA PHE A 1084 -5.16 17.60 21.23
C PHE A 1084 -3.71 17.17 20.88
N GLY A 1085 -2.98 18.01 20.15
CA GLY A 1085 -1.53 17.86 19.94
C GLY A 1085 -1.13 16.89 18.82
N TRP A 1086 -2.07 16.49 17.95
CA TRP A 1086 -1.73 15.68 16.76
C TRP A 1086 -0.81 16.43 15.81
N ARG A 1087 0.13 15.68 15.21
CA ARG A 1087 1.10 16.20 14.24
C ARG A 1087 0.70 15.73 12.84
N GLY A 1088 0.03 16.59 12.07
CA GLY A 1088 -0.29 16.33 10.66
C GLY A 1088 0.93 16.33 9.72
N ALA A 1089 2.04 16.92 10.18
CA ALA A 1089 3.32 17.03 9.49
C ALA A 1089 4.46 16.55 10.41
N ARG A 1090 5.31 15.64 9.94
CA ARG A 1090 6.36 15.00 10.78
C ARG A 1090 7.73 15.08 10.12
N GLN A 1091 8.46 16.16 10.39
CA GLN A 1091 9.80 16.36 9.83
C GLN A 1091 10.90 15.72 10.69
N ASP A 1092 10.59 15.34 11.93
CA ASP A 1092 11.54 14.85 12.93
C ASP A 1092 10.93 13.70 13.77
N PRO A 1093 11.77 12.78 14.30
CA PRO A 1093 11.38 11.60 15.07
C PRO A 1093 10.98 11.92 16.54
N SER A 1094 10.11 12.91 16.74
CA SER A 1094 9.61 13.26 18.09
C SER A 1094 8.26 12.59 18.39
N SER A 1095 8.23 11.76 19.44
CA SER A 1095 7.01 11.21 20.02
C SER A 1095 6.43 12.07 21.16
N VAL A 1096 7.05 13.22 21.45
CA VAL A 1096 6.53 14.17 22.43
C VAL A 1096 5.57 15.11 21.72
N ARG A 1097 4.34 15.18 22.21
CA ARG A 1097 3.27 16.04 21.68
C ARG A 1097 2.94 17.13 22.70
N GLU A 1098 2.38 18.23 22.22
CA GLU A 1098 1.84 19.27 23.11
C GLU A 1098 0.56 18.77 23.76
N THR A 1099 0.65 18.47 25.06
CA THR A 1099 -0.46 17.97 25.86
C THR A 1099 -0.88 18.97 26.94
N ASP A 1100 -0.44 20.21 26.86
CA ASP A 1100 -0.81 21.22 27.84
C ASP A 1100 -2.30 21.60 27.69
N PRO A 1101 -3.01 21.86 28.80
CA PRO A 1101 -4.40 22.30 28.74
C PRO A 1101 -4.50 23.65 28.04
N ASN A 1102 -5.43 23.77 27.09
CA ASN A 1102 -5.71 25.02 26.41
C ASN A 1102 -7.22 25.20 26.19
N ALA A 1103 -7.66 26.43 25.92
CA ALA A 1103 -9.08 26.75 25.77
C ALA A 1103 -9.73 26.13 24.51
N LEU A 1104 -8.95 25.77 23.49
CA LEU A 1104 -9.48 25.18 22.26
C LEU A 1104 -9.96 23.75 22.48
N GLN A 1105 -9.30 22.98 23.35
CA GLN A 1105 -9.65 21.59 23.65
C GLN A 1105 -11.11 21.40 24.11
N PRO A 1106 -11.60 22.08 25.16
CA PRO A 1106 -13.02 21.99 25.52
C PRO A 1106 -13.92 22.68 24.50
N ALA A 1107 -13.50 23.81 23.91
CA ALA A 1107 -14.33 24.55 22.97
C ALA A 1107 -14.67 23.74 21.70
N ILE A 1108 -13.71 22.99 21.16
CA ILE A 1108 -13.91 22.21 19.94
C ILE A 1108 -14.75 20.94 20.16
N ILE A 1109 -14.70 20.35 21.35
CA ILE A 1109 -15.59 19.24 21.72
C ILE A 1109 -17.02 19.75 21.99
N SER A 1110 -17.15 20.87 22.70
CA SER A 1110 -18.44 21.47 23.04
C SER A 1110 -19.21 22.02 21.84
N ASN A 1111 -18.52 22.72 20.92
CA ASN A 1111 -19.16 23.54 19.88
C ASN A 1111 -18.67 23.22 18.46
N GLY A 1112 -17.67 22.34 18.31
CA GLY A 1112 -17.14 21.98 17.00
C GLY A 1112 -18.06 21.04 16.22
N THR A 1113 -17.80 20.93 14.93
CA THR A 1113 -18.55 20.09 14.00
C THR A 1113 -18.60 18.61 14.44
N VAL A 1114 -17.49 18.07 14.91
CA VAL A 1114 -17.43 16.69 15.42
C VAL A 1114 -18.26 16.53 16.70
N GLY A 1115 -18.27 17.54 17.58
CA GLY A 1115 -19.13 17.55 18.77
C GLY A 1115 -20.61 17.39 18.42
N ILE A 1116 -21.08 18.11 17.38
CA ILE A 1116 -22.46 17.99 16.87
C ILE A 1116 -22.75 16.57 16.37
N TRP A 1117 -21.79 15.94 15.67
CA TRP A 1117 -21.97 14.57 15.16
C TRP A 1117 -22.09 13.52 16.27
N LEU A 1118 -21.37 13.74 17.37
CA LEU A 1118 -21.30 12.82 18.50
C LEU A 1118 -22.47 12.98 19.49
N THR A 1119 -23.09 14.17 19.55
CA THR A 1119 -24.22 14.42 20.44
C THR A 1119 -25.56 14.24 19.76
N ARG A 1120 -25.66 14.54 18.45
CA ARG A 1120 -26.93 14.40 17.73
C ARG A 1120 -27.30 12.94 17.53
N LEU A 1121 -28.49 12.60 18.01
CA LEU A 1121 -29.08 11.27 17.88
C LEU A 1121 -29.66 11.08 16.49
N SER A 1122 -28.84 10.64 15.53
CA SER A 1122 -29.25 10.16 14.21
C SER A 1122 -29.66 8.68 14.25
N ASP A 1123 -30.23 8.18 13.15
CA ASP A 1123 -30.73 6.80 13.04
C ASP A 1123 -29.65 5.72 13.23
N ASP A 1124 -28.44 5.99 12.77
CA ASP A 1124 -27.25 5.15 12.87
C ASP A 1124 -26.46 5.35 14.18
N HIS A 1125 -26.92 6.23 15.08
CA HIS A 1125 -26.22 6.54 16.32
C HIS A 1125 -26.46 5.46 17.40
N GLY A 1126 -25.38 4.95 18.01
CA GLY A 1126 -25.48 3.87 19.01
C GLY A 1126 -26.34 4.19 20.24
N VAL A 1127 -26.31 5.44 20.72
CA VAL A 1127 -27.19 5.88 21.83
C VAL A 1127 -28.66 5.98 21.42
N THR A 1128 -28.98 6.25 20.16
CA THR A 1128 -30.37 6.16 19.66
C THR A 1128 -30.89 4.74 19.85
N GLN A 1129 -30.07 3.73 19.52
CA GLN A 1129 -30.44 2.33 19.68
C GLN A 1129 -30.67 1.96 21.15
N LEU A 1130 -29.92 2.54 22.09
CA LEU A 1130 -30.16 2.34 23.54
C LEU A 1130 -31.45 3.01 24.01
N ALA A 1131 -31.74 4.22 23.51
CA ALA A 1131 -32.95 4.95 23.87
C ALA A 1131 -34.24 4.26 23.39
N LEU A 1132 -34.18 3.55 22.26
CA LEU A 1132 -35.31 2.79 21.71
C LEU A 1132 -35.65 1.52 22.50
N GLN A 1133 -34.74 1.01 23.35
CA GLN A 1133 -34.99 -0.20 24.13
C GLN A 1133 -35.99 0.03 25.25
N ASP A 1134 -36.88 -0.92 25.51
CA ASP A 1134 -37.77 -0.89 26.67
C ASP A 1134 -36.98 -1.22 27.96
N GLN A 1135 -36.66 -0.19 28.74
CA GLN A 1135 -35.90 -0.29 29.98
C GLN A 1135 -36.20 0.88 30.92
N PRO A 1136 -36.05 0.74 32.25
CA PRO A 1136 -36.15 1.86 33.19
C PRO A 1136 -35.12 2.97 32.90
N VAL A 1137 -35.49 4.23 33.15
CA VAL A 1137 -34.61 5.39 32.93
C VAL A 1137 -33.30 5.29 33.74
N ASP A 1138 -33.36 4.79 34.98
CA ASP A 1138 -32.17 4.57 35.81
C ASP A 1138 -31.19 3.59 35.18
N LYS A 1139 -31.70 2.56 34.50
CA LYS A 1139 -30.88 1.57 33.80
C LYS A 1139 -30.24 2.18 32.54
N LEU A 1140 -30.96 3.06 31.83
CA LEU A 1140 -30.38 3.82 30.73
C LEU A 1140 -29.22 4.69 31.22
N ILE A 1141 -29.39 5.40 32.34
CA ILE A 1141 -28.35 6.27 32.91
C ILE A 1141 -27.13 5.46 33.34
N ASP A 1142 -27.33 4.36 34.07
CA ASP A 1142 -26.24 3.44 34.41
C ASP A 1142 -25.48 2.96 33.18
N THR A 1143 -26.22 2.61 32.12
CA THR A 1143 -25.64 2.17 30.85
C THR A 1143 -24.84 3.29 30.17
N LEU A 1144 -25.33 4.53 30.18
CA LEU A 1144 -24.62 5.69 29.61
C LEU A 1144 -23.32 5.97 30.38
N PHE A 1145 -23.36 5.94 31.72
CA PHE A 1145 -22.17 6.16 32.55
C PHE A 1145 -21.11 5.07 32.35
N LEU A 1146 -21.52 3.81 32.25
CA LEU A 1146 -20.60 2.72 31.92
C LEU A 1146 -20.06 2.84 30.49
N LYS A 1147 -20.90 3.15 29.51
CA LYS A 1147 -20.52 3.23 28.10
C LYS A 1147 -19.59 4.40 27.79
N LEU A 1148 -19.82 5.56 28.40
CA LEU A 1148 -19.09 6.79 28.11
C LEU A 1148 -17.90 7.00 29.08
N LEU A 1149 -18.14 6.84 30.38
CA LEU A 1149 -17.16 7.17 31.42
C LEU A 1149 -16.52 5.93 32.08
N THR A 1150 -17.02 4.72 31.78
CA THR A 1150 -16.54 3.46 32.37
C THR A 1150 -16.59 3.48 33.90
N ARG A 1151 -17.62 4.09 34.47
CA ARG A 1151 -17.87 4.08 35.93
C ARG A 1151 -19.38 4.10 36.18
N LYS A 1152 -19.78 3.92 37.43
CA LYS A 1152 -21.17 4.17 37.84
C LYS A 1152 -21.35 5.68 38.14
N PRO A 1153 -22.58 6.22 37.97
CA PRO A 1153 -22.86 7.58 38.44
C PRO A 1153 -22.77 7.63 39.96
N THR A 1154 -22.36 8.78 40.49
CA THR A 1154 -22.54 9.10 41.91
C THR A 1154 -24.03 9.21 42.24
N ALA A 1155 -24.38 9.26 43.53
CA ALA A 1155 -25.77 9.42 43.94
C ALA A 1155 -26.39 10.73 43.40
N GLU A 1156 -25.64 11.83 43.47
CA GLU A 1156 -26.04 13.15 42.97
C GLU A 1156 -26.17 13.16 41.44
N GLU A 1157 -25.18 12.62 40.72
CA GLU A 1157 -25.26 12.49 39.26
C GLU A 1157 -26.50 11.68 38.85
N ARG A 1158 -26.73 10.53 39.51
CA ARG A 1158 -27.90 9.69 39.22
C ARG A 1158 -29.19 10.46 39.42
N GLU A 1159 -29.36 11.12 40.56
CA GLU A 1159 -30.57 11.91 40.85
C GLU A 1159 -30.80 12.99 39.80
N ASN A 1160 -29.77 13.77 39.47
CA ASN A 1160 -29.84 14.85 38.48
C ASN A 1160 -30.24 14.34 37.08
N TYR A 1161 -29.55 13.31 36.57
CA TYR A 1161 -29.82 12.77 35.24
C TYR A 1161 -31.18 12.04 35.18
N THR A 1162 -31.55 11.29 36.22
CA THR A 1162 -32.84 10.58 36.30
C THR A 1162 -33.98 11.58 36.30
N SER A 1163 -33.90 12.60 37.16
CA SER A 1163 -34.92 13.66 37.24
C SER A 1163 -35.10 14.34 35.89
N TYR A 1164 -34.00 14.70 35.22
CA TYR A 1164 -34.02 15.41 33.95
C TYR A 1164 -34.63 14.57 32.80
N LEU A 1165 -34.30 13.29 32.72
CA LEU A 1165 -34.76 12.41 31.63
C LEU A 1165 -36.12 11.73 31.88
N SER A 1166 -36.63 11.72 33.11
CA SER A 1166 -37.87 11.00 33.47
C SER A 1166 -39.12 11.58 32.78
N GLU A 1167 -39.22 12.90 32.68
CA GLU A 1167 -40.35 13.55 32.02
C GLU A 1167 -40.33 13.28 30.51
N GLY A 1168 -41.36 12.58 30.02
CA GLY A 1168 -41.50 12.17 28.62
C GLY A 1168 -40.86 10.82 28.27
N TYR A 1169 -40.18 10.16 29.23
CA TYR A 1169 -39.48 8.89 28.98
C TYR A 1169 -40.42 7.78 28.50
N ALA A 1170 -41.57 7.61 29.14
CA ALA A 1170 -42.52 6.53 28.81
C ALA A 1170 -43.09 6.65 27.38
N SER A 1171 -43.23 7.88 26.86
CA SER A 1171 -43.74 8.19 25.52
C SER A 1171 -42.66 8.56 24.52
N ARG A 1172 -41.37 8.33 24.85
CA ARG A 1172 -40.24 8.80 24.05
C ARG A 1172 -40.15 8.16 22.67
N VAL A 1173 -40.62 6.92 22.51
CA VAL A 1173 -40.56 6.18 21.24
C VAL A 1173 -41.84 6.47 20.47
N LYS A 1174 -41.72 6.93 19.22
CA LYS A 1174 -42.88 7.12 18.35
C LYS A 1174 -43.28 5.79 17.73
N THR A 1175 -44.39 5.22 18.18
CA THR A 1175 -44.94 3.91 17.73
C THR A 1175 -45.48 3.92 16.29
N GLU A 1176 -45.73 5.10 15.71
CA GLU A 1176 -46.24 5.29 14.35
C GLU A 1176 -45.49 6.41 13.62
N ALA A 1177 -44.16 6.47 13.68
CA ALA A 1177 -43.47 7.26 12.67
C ALA A 1177 -43.62 6.49 11.34
N PRO A 1178 -44.47 6.91 10.37
CA PRO A 1178 -44.23 6.47 9.00
C PRO A 1178 -42.77 6.81 8.75
N ALA A 1179 -42.01 5.87 8.19
CA ALA A 1179 -40.76 6.28 7.56
C ALA A 1179 -41.19 7.39 6.61
N LYS A 1180 -40.90 8.65 6.96
CA LYS A 1180 -40.85 9.69 5.95
C LYS A 1180 -39.70 9.22 5.09
N VAL A 1181 -40.05 8.41 4.09
CA VAL A 1181 -39.34 8.42 2.84
C VAL A 1181 -39.50 9.87 2.43
N ALA A 1182 -38.56 10.71 2.84
CA ALA A 1182 -38.42 12.01 2.22
C ALA A 1182 -38.49 11.69 0.73
N GLU A 1183 -39.31 12.43 -0.03
CA GLU A 1183 -39.16 12.43 -1.48
C GLU A 1183 -37.76 12.98 -1.75
N ILE A 1184 -36.77 12.11 -1.65
CA ILE A 1184 -35.42 12.38 -2.05
C ILE A 1184 -35.54 12.37 -3.56
N SER A 1185 -35.57 13.57 -4.15
CA SER A 1185 -35.23 13.73 -5.55
C SER A 1185 -33.92 12.98 -5.76
N ARG A 1186 -34.01 11.78 -6.34
CA ARG A 1186 -32.94 10.80 -6.37
C ARG A 1186 -31.95 11.26 -7.42
N LYS A 1187 -30.94 12.00 -6.99
CA LYS A 1187 -29.87 12.50 -7.84
C LYS A 1187 -28.58 11.79 -7.46
N PRO A 1188 -27.72 11.46 -8.43
CA PRO A 1188 -26.39 10.95 -8.15
C PRO A 1188 -25.64 11.97 -7.29
N ALA A 1189 -24.94 11.48 -6.26
CA ALA A 1189 -24.11 12.33 -5.42
C ALA A 1189 -23.01 12.95 -6.27
N LYS A 1190 -22.95 14.28 -6.30
CA LYS A 1190 -21.90 14.99 -7.02
C LYS A 1190 -20.57 14.79 -6.31
N TYR A 1191 -19.57 14.29 -7.03
CA TYR A 1191 -18.21 14.20 -6.55
C TYR A 1191 -17.31 15.24 -7.22
N VAL A 1192 -16.28 15.64 -6.48
CA VAL A 1192 -15.20 16.46 -7.01
C VAL A 1192 -13.91 15.68 -6.87
N SER A 1193 -13.16 15.59 -7.96
CA SER A 1193 -11.86 14.95 -8.07
C SER A 1193 -10.90 15.90 -8.78
N TRP A 1194 -9.63 15.55 -8.83
CA TRP A 1194 -8.64 16.30 -9.59
C TRP A 1194 -9.05 16.50 -11.05
N SER A 1195 -9.78 15.58 -11.66
CA SER A 1195 -10.17 15.66 -13.07
C SER A 1195 -11.20 16.76 -13.38
N ASN A 1196 -11.94 17.28 -12.40
CA ASN A 1196 -13.00 18.27 -12.60
C ASN A 1196 -12.90 19.48 -11.66
N HIS A 1197 -11.83 19.59 -10.87
CA HIS A 1197 -11.70 20.62 -9.84
C HIS A 1197 -11.62 22.07 -10.36
N LEU A 1198 -11.42 22.30 -11.67
CA LEU A 1198 -11.42 23.63 -12.28
C LEU A 1198 -12.80 24.06 -12.80
N ASP A 1199 -13.79 23.16 -12.80
CA ASP A 1199 -15.18 23.52 -13.09
C ASP A 1199 -15.71 24.45 -11.96
N PRO A 1200 -16.29 25.63 -12.29
CA PRO A 1200 -16.93 26.49 -11.29
C PRO A 1200 -17.95 25.76 -10.40
N GLU A 1201 -18.65 24.73 -10.92
CA GLU A 1201 -19.59 23.95 -10.13
C GLU A 1201 -18.91 23.12 -9.02
N ALA A 1202 -17.65 22.72 -9.20
CA ALA A 1202 -16.91 21.92 -8.23
C ALA A 1202 -16.74 22.65 -6.88
N THR A 1203 -16.44 23.95 -6.92
CA THR A 1203 -16.36 24.79 -5.72
C THR A 1203 -17.71 24.85 -5.00
N THR A 1204 -18.80 25.03 -5.75
CA THR A 1204 -20.16 25.05 -5.19
C THR A 1204 -20.52 23.72 -4.50
N VAL A 1205 -20.15 22.59 -5.11
CA VAL A 1205 -20.35 21.26 -4.51
C VAL A 1205 -19.57 21.11 -3.21
N ARG A 1206 -18.29 21.51 -3.17
CA ARG A 1206 -17.49 21.46 -1.94
C ARG A 1206 -18.02 22.36 -0.85
N MET A 1207 -18.43 23.58 -1.17
CA MET A 1207 -19.06 24.48 -0.20
C MET A 1207 -20.34 23.87 0.38
N GLN A 1208 -21.16 23.21 -0.44
CA GLN A 1208 -22.34 22.50 0.05
C GLN A 1208 -21.96 21.32 0.96
N GLN A 1209 -20.97 20.52 0.58
CA GLN A 1209 -20.47 19.43 1.43
C GLN A 1209 -19.90 19.94 2.76
N GLU A 1210 -19.26 21.11 2.78
CA GLU A 1210 -18.80 21.76 4.01
C GLU A 1210 -19.97 22.19 4.90
N VAL A 1211 -21.03 22.76 4.31
CA VAL A 1211 -22.27 23.10 5.03
C VAL A 1211 -22.94 21.84 5.59
N ASP A 1212 -23.04 20.77 4.79
CA ASP A 1212 -23.64 19.50 5.20
C ASP A 1212 -22.80 18.81 6.30
N SER A 1213 -21.47 18.86 6.18
CA SER A 1213 -20.51 18.44 7.20
C SER A 1213 -20.78 19.17 8.52
N ARG A 1214 -20.84 20.51 8.50
CA ARG A 1214 -21.15 21.31 9.71
C ARG A 1214 -22.53 21.00 10.28
N LYS A 1215 -23.52 20.77 9.43
CA LYS A 1215 -24.88 20.43 9.86
C LYS A 1215 -24.90 19.07 10.55
N GLY A 1216 -24.15 18.09 10.06
CA GLY A 1216 -24.20 16.70 10.52
C GLY A 1216 -25.46 15.96 10.06
N ASP A 1217 -25.55 14.67 10.38
CA ASP A 1217 -26.68 13.83 10.00
C ASP A 1217 -28.01 14.36 10.56
N PRO A 1218 -29.15 14.12 9.90
CA PRO A 1218 -30.44 14.52 10.43
C PRO A 1218 -30.74 13.79 11.75
N PRO A 1219 -31.40 14.46 12.71
CA PRO A 1219 -31.84 13.79 13.92
C PRO A 1219 -32.88 12.72 13.61
N THR A 1220 -32.92 11.67 14.43
CA THR A 1220 -33.88 10.58 14.29
C THR A 1220 -35.31 11.07 14.54
N ASP A 1221 -36.23 10.67 13.66
CA ASP A 1221 -37.66 10.89 13.85
C ASP A 1221 -38.31 9.78 14.69
N LYS A 1222 -37.58 8.72 15.06
CA LYS A 1222 -38.09 7.59 15.87
C LYS A 1222 -38.32 7.95 17.33
N LEU A 1223 -37.70 9.04 17.80
CA LEU A 1223 -37.86 9.56 19.15
C LEU A 1223 -38.71 10.83 19.16
N ASP A 1224 -39.37 11.11 20.28
CA ASP A 1224 -39.96 12.41 20.56
C ASP A 1224 -38.89 13.50 20.49
N ALA A 1225 -39.18 14.60 19.80
CA ALA A 1225 -38.18 15.61 19.50
C ALA A 1225 -37.70 16.35 20.76
N THR A 1226 -38.60 16.59 21.72
CA THR A 1226 -38.29 17.26 22.98
C THR A 1226 -37.48 16.34 23.88
N TRP A 1227 -37.92 15.09 24.05
CA TRP A 1227 -37.20 14.12 24.88
C TRP A 1227 -35.83 13.76 24.27
N ARG A 1228 -35.74 13.59 22.94
CA ARG A 1228 -34.46 13.43 22.21
C ARG A 1228 -33.51 14.58 22.55
N GLY A 1229 -33.97 15.82 22.50
CA GLY A 1229 -33.17 17.00 22.85
C GLY A 1229 -32.59 16.93 24.27
N LYS A 1230 -33.40 16.51 25.26
CA LYS A 1230 -32.90 16.29 26.63
C LYS A 1230 -31.79 15.22 26.68
N LEU A 1231 -31.92 14.12 25.94
CA LEU A 1231 -30.88 13.09 25.89
C LEU A 1231 -29.61 13.58 25.17
N GLU A 1232 -29.75 14.41 24.14
CA GLU A 1232 -28.63 15.08 23.47
C GLU A 1232 -27.89 16.04 24.43
N ASP A 1233 -28.61 16.77 25.28
CA ASP A 1233 -28.02 17.62 26.34
C ASP A 1233 -27.26 16.79 27.37
N VAL A 1234 -27.80 15.64 27.78
CA VAL A 1234 -27.12 14.69 28.66
C VAL A 1234 -25.83 14.16 28.01
N LEU A 1235 -25.89 13.75 26.74
CA LEU A 1235 -24.69 13.34 26.00
C LEU A 1235 -23.67 14.46 25.94
N TRP A 1236 -24.10 15.68 25.60
CA TRP A 1236 -23.21 16.83 25.54
C TRP A 1236 -22.49 17.06 26.87
N ALA A 1237 -23.21 17.02 27.99
CA ALA A 1237 -22.63 17.17 29.32
C ALA A 1237 -21.60 16.06 29.63
N MET A 1238 -21.92 14.81 29.31
CA MET A 1238 -21.03 13.66 29.56
C MET A 1238 -19.80 13.64 28.66
N LEU A 1239 -19.89 14.08 27.40
CA LEU A 1239 -18.75 14.17 26.48
C LEU A 1239 -17.79 15.31 26.83
N ASN A 1240 -18.27 16.33 27.56
CA ASN A 1240 -17.44 17.43 28.06
C ASN A 1240 -16.91 17.20 29.49
N ALA A 1241 -17.11 16.00 30.04
CA ALA A 1241 -16.56 15.62 31.34
C ALA A 1241 -15.02 15.50 31.29
N PRO A 1242 -14.30 15.94 32.33
CA PRO A 1242 -12.83 15.93 32.35
C PRO A 1242 -12.23 14.52 32.19
N GLU A 1243 -12.96 13.45 32.51
CA GLU A 1243 -12.54 12.05 32.36
C GLU A 1243 -12.27 11.62 30.91
N TRP A 1244 -12.69 12.41 29.92
CA TRP A 1244 -12.36 12.17 28.51
C TRP A 1244 -10.93 12.54 28.14
N VAL A 1245 -10.27 13.33 28.98
CA VAL A 1245 -8.93 13.86 28.68
C VAL A 1245 -7.84 13.01 29.34
N TYR A 1246 -8.20 12.16 30.32
CA TYR A 1246 -7.26 11.41 31.14
C TYR A 1246 -7.52 9.91 31.14
N ALA A 1247 -6.45 9.12 31.19
CA ALA A 1247 -6.50 7.74 31.65
C ALA A 1247 -6.49 7.74 33.19
N PRO A 1248 -7.39 6.99 33.86
CA PRO A 1248 -7.49 6.93 35.32
C PRO A 1248 -6.34 6.17 35.96
#